data_AF-A0A2R6L4B7-F1
#
_entry.id   AF-A0A2R6L4B7-F1
#
_cell.length_a   1.000
_cell.length_b   1.000
_cell.length_c   1.000
_cell.angle_alpha   90.00
_cell.angle_beta   90.00
_cell.angle_gamma   90.00
#
_symmetry.space_group_name_H-M   'P 1'
#
loop_
_entity.id
_entity.type
_entity.pdbx_description
1 polymer ?
#
loop_
_entity_poly.entity_id
_entity_poly.type
_entity_poly.pdbx_seq_one_letter_code
_entity_poly.pdbx_strand_id
1 'polypeptide(L)'
;MSQATDTETTSEGVIESVSGPVVTAVDLEARMNDVVYVGEEELMGEVIEIEGNVSTVQVYEETSDVAPGEPVENTGEPLTVDLGPGMMDSIYDGVQRPLDVLEERMGAFLDRGVDAPGIDLEKTWEFTPEVEEGDEIAAGDVVGVVPETESIEHKVLVPPDYEGGAVTSVESGEFTVEEAVVELDSGEEVQMRQEWPVRQPRPTVEKETPTTPLVSGQRVLDGLFPIAKGGTAAIPGPFGSGKCVTPDTPVLQADGETVPIEELFERLAGERADDAGEALVEAEAEIMTFDESAGEIRPAATSHVYRGSTDRLVRVRTASGRELEVTPAHKLFRMGGDLRIEETPAGTLEVGDSLVMPRRLDVDGEAVAVDPYELLPDARAVEPDVVETVRAAIDAADARKTDLAADVGVSYDVFVNYALGRTSPPLSFVSDVCERLDVERPTVSRVKPGSNGTPVAVPRSVDAAFAEFLGLVLSDGMLTDKTVRFFNDDDELRARFGELAERLFGVEVAETVHNTVETAEIRSVVVSSLLAALGVPETEKSTTCTVPDAVRTGPDAVVAAFLRGYYLGDGSFSDGTIEITTASEGMASDLTYLLARLGVLFRVRRRDVGSGATRITVAGADELATLADAFDGRSEPHEKVRSVETYAAETVGNTNVDTVPVGAETMLEVAEAASYAEFADAGVETHDYTGLGQRPGRGTFDDIADVLADGGSTVSERVSSVADMLDDVFFDPVVEIETVDGERTVYDVTVPGTQNFVGGDVPSVLHNTVTQHQLAKWADADIVVYVGCGERGNEMTEVIEDFPELEDPKTGKPLMSRTCLIANTSNMPVAARESCVYTGITIAEYYRDMGYDVALMADSTSRWAEAMREISSRLEEMPGEEGYPAYLAARLSEFYERAGKFQNVNGSEGSISVIGAVSPPGGDFSEPVTQNTLRIVKCFWALDADLAERRHFPSINWNESYSLYTEQLDPWWRENVDEEFPAVRQWAVDTLDEETELQEIVQLVGKDALPEDQQLTLEVARYIREGWLQQNAFHDVDTYCDPEKTYLMLTAIQHFNDEAFEALEAGVPVEEIIDIDAVARLNRMNTQDDWRSYIEELNSDITEQLEEMY
;
A
#
# COMPACT_ATOMS: atom_id res chain seq x y z
N MET A 1 -34.56 4.74 -58.62
CA MET A 1 -33.37 5.25 -59.31
C MET A 1 -32.49 5.92 -58.26
N SER A 2 -31.54 5.15 -57.75
CA SER A 2 -30.23 5.61 -57.32
C SER A 2 -29.32 4.47 -57.76
N GLN A 3 -28.27 4.78 -58.51
CA GLN A 3 -27.33 3.78 -59.01
C GLN A 3 -26.61 3.20 -57.80
N ALA A 4 -26.95 1.97 -57.41
CA ALA A 4 -26.06 1.15 -56.60
C ALA A 4 -24.90 0.81 -57.53
N THR A 5 -23.79 1.52 -57.35
CA THR A 5 -22.48 1.03 -57.77
C THR A 5 -22.30 -0.28 -57.01
N ASP A 6 -22.19 -1.41 -57.72
CA ASP A 6 -21.60 -2.62 -57.13
C ASP A 6 -20.16 -2.23 -56.80
N THR A 7 -19.90 -1.90 -55.54
CA THR A 7 -18.55 -1.73 -55.01
C THR A 7 -17.99 -3.14 -54.80
N GLU A 8 -16.83 -3.45 -55.38
CA GLU A 8 -16.15 -4.73 -55.19
C GLU A 8 -15.63 -4.77 -53.74
N THR A 9 -16.35 -5.43 -52.84
CA THR A 9 -15.86 -5.74 -51.48
C THR A 9 -14.98 -6.98 -51.51
N THR A 10 -13.94 -7.01 -50.69
CA THR A 10 -13.01 -8.12 -50.53
C THR A 10 -12.81 -8.45 -49.05
N SER A 11 -12.31 -9.64 -48.72
CA SER A 11 -11.91 -9.99 -47.35
C SER A 11 -10.79 -9.09 -46.81
N GLU A 12 -10.08 -8.42 -47.72
CA GLU A 12 -9.08 -7.39 -47.46
C GLU A 12 -9.70 -6.02 -47.80
N GLY A 13 -9.79 -5.13 -46.82
CA GLY A 13 -10.17 -3.73 -46.97
C GLY A 13 -8.96 -2.81 -46.86
N VAL A 14 -9.21 -1.50 -46.90
CA VAL A 14 -8.17 -0.48 -46.64
C VAL A 14 -8.65 0.58 -45.68
N ILE A 15 -7.73 1.11 -44.86
CA ILE A 15 -8.05 2.17 -43.91
C ILE A 15 -8.40 3.46 -44.65
N GLU A 16 -9.61 3.98 -44.42
CA GLU A 16 -10.04 5.30 -44.88
C GLU A 16 -9.64 6.40 -43.88
N SER A 17 -9.82 6.16 -42.58
CA SER A 17 -9.49 7.13 -41.53
C SER A 17 -9.14 6.48 -40.21
N VAL A 18 -8.34 7.17 -39.39
CA VAL A 18 -7.93 6.77 -38.04
C VAL A 18 -8.26 7.91 -37.09
N SER A 19 -8.99 7.62 -36.01
CA SER A 19 -9.39 8.59 -34.99
C SER A 19 -9.26 7.98 -33.59
N GLY A 20 -8.08 8.16 -32.99
CA GLY A 20 -7.74 7.42 -31.77
C GLY A 20 -7.74 5.92 -32.06
N PRO A 21 -8.28 5.06 -31.18
CA PRO A 21 -8.29 3.61 -31.40
C PRO A 21 -9.43 3.15 -32.33
N VAL A 22 -10.21 4.08 -32.90
CA VAL A 22 -11.26 3.77 -33.86
C VAL A 22 -10.70 3.98 -35.26
N VAL A 23 -10.80 2.94 -36.08
CA VAL A 23 -10.33 2.91 -37.47
C VAL A 23 -11.52 2.66 -38.38
N THR A 24 -11.62 3.44 -39.45
CA THR A 24 -12.65 3.23 -40.47
C THR A 24 -12.01 2.56 -41.68
N ALA A 25 -12.47 1.38 -42.05
CA ALA A 25 -12.04 0.63 -43.21
C ALA A 25 -13.09 0.70 -44.33
N VAL A 26 -12.65 0.74 -45.59
CA VAL A 26 -13.53 0.69 -46.77
C VAL A 26 -13.30 -0.59 -47.57
N ASP A 27 -14.37 -1.04 -48.22
CA ASP A 27 -14.40 -2.20 -49.11
C ASP A 27 -14.06 -3.53 -48.40
N LEU A 28 -14.22 -3.58 -47.08
CA LEU A 28 -14.03 -4.75 -46.21
C LEU A 28 -15.32 -5.59 -46.13
N GLU A 29 -15.25 -6.86 -46.52
CA GLU A 29 -16.33 -7.84 -46.31
C GLU A 29 -16.26 -8.39 -44.88
N ALA A 30 -16.93 -7.72 -43.94
CA ALA A 30 -17.00 -8.13 -42.54
C ALA A 30 -18.43 -8.19 -41.98
N ARG A 31 -18.58 -8.90 -40.87
CA ARG A 31 -19.78 -8.93 -40.03
C ARG A 31 -19.52 -8.15 -38.75
N MET A 32 -20.61 -7.79 -38.07
CA MET A 32 -20.52 -7.19 -36.74
C MET A 32 -19.81 -8.15 -35.79
N ASN A 33 -18.88 -7.61 -34.99
CA ASN A 33 -18.02 -8.30 -34.03
C ASN A 33 -16.94 -9.22 -34.63
N ASP A 34 -16.74 -9.23 -35.96
CA ASP A 34 -15.62 -9.95 -36.54
C ASP A 34 -14.30 -9.31 -36.07
N VAL A 35 -13.30 -10.14 -35.74
CA VAL A 35 -11.93 -9.71 -35.49
C VAL A 35 -11.25 -9.40 -36.81
N VAL A 36 -10.52 -8.30 -36.84
CA VAL A 36 -9.77 -7.84 -38.01
C VAL A 36 -8.35 -7.47 -37.61
N TYR A 37 -7.42 -7.66 -38.54
CA TYR A 37 -6.04 -7.18 -38.40
C TYR A 37 -5.88 -5.87 -39.16
N VAL A 38 -5.45 -4.84 -38.46
CA VAL A 38 -5.44 -3.45 -38.93
C VAL A 38 -4.02 -2.96 -39.12
N GLY A 39 -3.72 -2.46 -40.31
CA GLY A 39 -2.42 -1.86 -40.61
C GLY A 39 -1.38 -2.86 -41.13
N GLU A 40 -0.18 -2.36 -41.46
CA GLU A 40 0.95 -3.23 -41.82
C GLU A 40 1.50 -4.04 -40.62
N GLU A 41 1.19 -3.61 -39.40
CA GLU A 41 1.58 -4.26 -38.14
C GLU A 41 0.55 -5.29 -37.65
N GLU A 42 -0.51 -5.55 -38.41
CA GLU A 42 -1.55 -6.56 -38.10
C GLU A 42 -2.17 -6.37 -36.71
N LEU A 43 -2.47 -5.12 -36.33
CA LEU A 43 -3.04 -4.81 -35.01
C LEU A 43 -4.44 -5.40 -34.87
N MET A 44 -4.69 -6.16 -33.81
CA MET A 44 -5.98 -6.78 -33.58
C MET A 44 -7.07 -5.73 -33.28
N GLY A 45 -8.24 -5.86 -33.91
CA GLY A 45 -9.41 -5.03 -33.66
C GLY A 45 -10.73 -5.76 -33.91
N GLU A 46 -11.85 -5.18 -33.48
CA GLU A 46 -13.21 -5.73 -33.63
C GLU A 46 -14.09 -4.78 -34.45
N VAL A 47 -14.88 -5.32 -35.39
CA VAL A 47 -15.84 -4.53 -36.17
C VAL A 47 -17.06 -4.16 -35.33
N ILE A 48 -17.24 -2.88 -35.07
CA ILE A 48 -18.29 -2.36 -34.17
C ILE A 48 -19.43 -1.63 -34.89
N GLU A 49 -19.25 -1.24 -36.15
CA GLU A 49 -20.32 -0.64 -36.97
C GLU A 49 -20.08 -0.90 -38.46
N ILE A 50 -21.16 -1.05 -39.24
CA ILE A 50 -21.08 -1.22 -40.70
C ILE A 50 -22.11 -0.31 -41.39
N GLU A 51 -21.63 0.68 -42.14
CA GLU A 51 -22.43 1.61 -42.94
C GLU A 51 -22.10 1.47 -44.44
N GLY A 52 -22.85 0.62 -45.15
CA GLY A 52 -22.67 0.45 -46.59
C GLY A 52 -21.40 -0.33 -46.92
N ASN A 53 -20.39 0.31 -47.49
CA ASN A 53 -19.06 -0.27 -47.74
C ASN A 53 -18.00 0.23 -46.75
N VAL A 54 -18.43 0.91 -45.68
CA VAL A 54 -17.58 1.47 -44.63
C VAL A 54 -17.80 0.62 -43.37
N SER A 55 -16.72 0.12 -42.79
CA SER A 55 -16.71 -0.65 -41.55
C SER A 55 -15.92 0.13 -40.49
N THR A 56 -16.52 0.37 -39.34
CA THR A 56 -15.86 0.98 -38.18
C THR A 56 -15.30 -0.14 -37.31
N VAL A 57 -14.01 -0.07 -37.02
CA VAL A 57 -13.22 -1.05 -36.27
C VAL A 57 -12.71 -0.40 -35.00
N GLN A 58 -12.86 -1.08 -33.87
CA GLN A 58 -12.24 -0.73 -32.60
C GLN A 58 -10.98 -1.56 -32.42
N VAL A 59 -9.82 -0.91 -32.48
CA VAL A 59 -8.52 -1.59 -32.30
C VAL A 59 -8.29 -1.84 -30.81
N TYR A 60 -7.82 -3.05 -30.47
CA TYR A 60 -7.47 -3.49 -29.12
C TYR A 60 -6.07 -3.07 -28.69
N GLU A 61 -5.35 -2.36 -29.54
CA GLU A 61 -3.97 -1.89 -29.34
C GLU A 61 -3.84 -0.41 -29.69
N GLU A 62 -2.68 0.17 -29.41
CA GLU A 62 -2.41 1.56 -29.72
C GLU A 62 -2.21 1.78 -31.23
N THR A 63 -3.09 2.60 -31.82
CA THR A 63 -3.14 2.91 -33.25
C THR A 63 -2.16 3.99 -33.71
N SER A 64 -1.23 4.43 -32.85
CA SER A 64 -0.14 5.34 -33.22
C SER A 64 0.61 4.76 -34.43
N ASP A 65 1.03 5.60 -35.38
CA ASP A 65 1.69 5.21 -36.63
C ASP A 65 0.83 4.47 -37.70
N VAL A 66 -0.41 4.07 -37.39
CA VAL A 66 -1.35 3.56 -38.41
C VAL A 66 -1.85 4.70 -39.30
N ALA A 67 -1.73 4.54 -40.62
CA ALA A 67 -2.07 5.57 -41.60
C ALA A 67 -3.21 5.14 -42.56
N PRO A 68 -3.99 6.12 -43.09
CA PRO A 68 -4.93 5.85 -44.18
C PRO A 68 -4.25 5.23 -45.41
N GLY A 69 -4.87 4.18 -45.93
CA GLY A 69 -4.42 3.40 -47.09
C GLY A 69 -3.71 2.09 -46.76
N GLU A 70 -3.44 1.80 -45.48
CA GLU A 70 -2.94 0.51 -45.02
C GLU A 70 -4.01 -0.59 -45.10
N PRO A 71 -3.62 -1.89 -45.17
CA PRO A 71 -4.56 -2.99 -45.29
C PRO A 71 -5.36 -3.20 -44.00
N VAL A 72 -6.57 -3.75 -44.15
CA VAL A 72 -7.36 -4.31 -43.05
C VAL A 72 -7.81 -5.70 -43.47
N GLU A 73 -7.43 -6.73 -42.75
CA GLU A 73 -7.75 -8.12 -43.08
C GLU A 73 -8.82 -8.65 -42.11
N ASN A 74 -9.90 -9.22 -42.64
CA ASN A 74 -10.92 -9.86 -41.82
C ASN A 74 -10.60 -11.33 -41.56
N THR A 75 -10.61 -11.73 -40.29
CA THR A 75 -10.52 -13.14 -39.87
C THR A 75 -11.79 -13.93 -40.21
N GLY A 76 -12.94 -13.24 -40.24
CA GLY A 76 -14.26 -13.82 -40.45
C GLY A 76 -14.88 -14.46 -39.20
N GLU A 77 -14.22 -14.34 -38.06
CA GLU A 77 -14.59 -14.94 -36.78
C GLU A 77 -14.60 -13.87 -35.67
N PRO A 78 -15.48 -14.00 -34.66
CA PRO A 78 -15.51 -13.09 -33.52
C PRO A 78 -14.35 -13.37 -32.55
N LEU A 79 -14.13 -12.46 -31.59
CA LEU A 79 -13.11 -12.66 -30.55
C LEU A 79 -13.38 -13.95 -29.77
N THR A 80 -12.42 -14.88 -29.86
CA THR A 80 -12.46 -16.19 -29.22
C THR A 80 -11.36 -16.31 -28.16
N VAL A 81 -11.55 -17.27 -27.26
CA VAL A 81 -10.57 -17.68 -26.26
C VAL A 81 -10.20 -19.14 -26.47
N ASP A 82 -8.92 -19.45 -26.24
CA ASP A 82 -8.38 -20.79 -26.18
C ASP A 82 -8.80 -21.48 -24.89
N LEU A 83 -9.41 -22.65 -25.00
CA LEU A 83 -9.92 -23.42 -23.87
C LEU A 83 -9.33 -24.84 -23.93
N GLY A 84 -8.51 -25.18 -22.94
CA GLY A 84 -7.86 -26.48 -22.85
C GLY A 84 -6.94 -26.58 -21.63
N PRO A 85 -6.22 -27.70 -21.47
CA PRO A 85 -5.30 -27.87 -20.35
C PRO A 85 -4.10 -26.92 -20.47
N GLY A 86 -3.77 -26.21 -19.40
CA GLY A 86 -2.73 -25.19 -19.33
C GLY A 86 -3.24 -23.78 -19.00
N MET A 87 -4.53 -23.62 -18.70
CA MET A 87 -5.11 -22.33 -18.31
C MET A 87 -5.01 -22.04 -16.82
N MET A 88 -4.94 -23.08 -15.99
CA MET A 88 -4.65 -22.94 -14.57
C MET A 88 -3.17 -22.61 -14.34
N ASP A 89 -2.87 -21.88 -13.26
CA ASP A 89 -1.50 -21.44 -12.92
C ASP A 89 -0.90 -20.46 -13.95
N SER A 90 -1.75 -19.88 -14.81
CA SER A 90 -1.38 -18.94 -15.87
C SER A 90 -1.94 -17.54 -15.61
N ILE A 91 -1.20 -16.53 -16.08
CA ILE A 91 -1.56 -15.11 -15.97
C ILE A 91 -1.78 -14.54 -17.37
N TYR A 92 -2.98 -14.06 -17.63
CA TYR A 92 -3.43 -13.56 -18.93
C TYR A 92 -3.64 -12.06 -18.93
N ASP A 93 -3.52 -11.44 -20.11
CA ASP A 93 -4.08 -10.12 -20.35
C ASP A 93 -5.59 -10.16 -20.64
N GLY A 94 -6.20 -9.00 -20.92
CA GLY A 94 -7.64 -8.89 -21.16
C GLY A 94 -8.19 -9.64 -22.40
N VAL A 95 -7.33 -10.11 -23.30
CA VAL A 95 -7.69 -10.87 -24.51
C VAL A 95 -7.08 -12.29 -24.50
N GLN A 96 -6.67 -12.78 -23.32
CA GLN A 96 -6.12 -14.11 -23.09
C GLN A 96 -4.72 -14.36 -23.66
N ARG A 97 -3.87 -13.34 -23.75
CA ARG A 97 -2.44 -13.54 -24.06
C ARG A 97 -1.65 -13.77 -22.78
N PRO A 98 -0.83 -14.84 -22.68
CA PRO A 98 -0.07 -15.15 -21.48
C PRO A 98 1.07 -14.15 -21.26
N LEU A 99 1.07 -13.46 -20.12
CA LEU A 99 1.98 -12.34 -19.84
C LEU A 99 3.44 -12.78 -19.71
N ASP A 100 3.70 -13.98 -19.17
CA ASP A 100 5.02 -14.59 -19.06
C ASP A 100 5.63 -14.88 -20.43
N VAL A 101 4.85 -15.44 -21.36
CA VAL A 101 5.30 -15.70 -22.74
C VAL A 101 5.55 -14.39 -23.50
N LEU A 102 4.71 -13.38 -23.26
CA LEU A 102 4.87 -12.06 -23.84
C LEU A 102 6.15 -11.38 -23.33
N GLU A 103 6.43 -11.48 -22.02
CA GLU A 103 7.66 -10.96 -21.41
C GLU A 103 8.91 -11.63 -22.01
N GLU A 104 8.90 -12.95 -22.21
CA GLU A 104 10.03 -13.65 -22.84
C GLU A 104 10.32 -13.17 -24.28
N ARG A 105 9.28 -12.76 -25.01
CA ARG A 105 9.39 -12.31 -26.41
C ARG A 105 9.76 -10.83 -26.54
N MET A 106 9.20 -9.96 -25.69
CA MET A 106 9.26 -8.50 -25.84
C MET A 106 10.05 -7.81 -24.71
N GLY A 107 10.32 -8.50 -23.61
CA GLY A 107 10.90 -7.92 -22.40
C GLY A 107 9.85 -7.23 -21.52
N ALA A 108 10.27 -6.26 -20.72
CA ALA A 108 9.42 -5.60 -19.72
C ALA A 108 8.31 -4.68 -20.27
N PHE A 109 8.23 -4.50 -21.60
CA PHE A 109 7.21 -3.66 -22.24
C PHE A 109 6.41 -4.48 -23.25
N LEU A 110 5.10 -4.20 -23.33
CA LEU A 110 4.23 -4.80 -24.33
C LEU A 110 4.37 -4.06 -25.66
N ASP A 111 5.09 -4.66 -26.61
CA ASP A 111 5.14 -4.18 -28.00
C ASP A 111 3.83 -4.49 -28.74
N ARG A 112 3.58 -3.72 -29.80
CA ARG A 112 2.35 -3.80 -30.61
C ARG A 112 2.46 -4.87 -31.70
N GLY A 113 1.33 -5.47 -32.08
CA GLY A 113 1.25 -6.49 -33.13
C GLY A 113 1.90 -7.82 -32.77
N VAL A 114 2.21 -8.05 -31.48
CA VAL A 114 2.76 -9.31 -31.00
C VAL A 114 1.65 -10.17 -30.44
N ASP A 115 1.54 -11.37 -30.99
CA ASP A 115 0.52 -12.35 -30.62
C ASP A 115 1.13 -13.61 -30.01
N ALA A 116 0.40 -14.24 -29.10
CA ALA A 116 0.76 -15.47 -28.42
C ALA A 116 -0.50 -16.29 -28.14
N PRO A 117 -0.50 -17.61 -28.39
CA PRO A 117 -1.66 -18.46 -28.11
C PRO A 117 -1.95 -18.46 -26.61
N GLY A 118 -3.23 -18.58 -26.24
CA GLY A 118 -3.67 -18.55 -24.84
C GLY A 118 -3.23 -19.78 -24.03
N ILE A 119 -2.85 -20.87 -24.70
CA ILE A 119 -2.28 -22.05 -24.07
C ILE A 119 -1.03 -22.50 -24.83
N ASP A 120 -0.10 -23.17 -24.13
CA ASP A 120 1.11 -23.70 -24.75
C ASP A 120 0.78 -24.89 -25.68
N LEU A 121 0.91 -24.65 -26.99
CA LEU A 121 0.63 -25.63 -28.04
C LEU A 121 1.72 -26.72 -28.17
N GLU A 122 2.93 -26.46 -27.66
CA GLU A 122 4.05 -27.40 -27.74
C GLU A 122 4.11 -28.33 -26.52
N LYS A 123 3.46 -27.94 -25.41
CA LYS A 123 3.40 -28.75 -24.18
C LYS A 123 2.60 -30.04 -24.40
N THR A 124 3.18 -31.16 -23.94
CA THR A 124 2.54 -32.47 -23.99
C THR A 124 1.90 -32.84 -22.66
N TRP A 125 0.71 -33.44 -22.73
CA TRP A 125 -0.12 -33.85 -21.61
C TRP A 125 -0.40 -35.35 -21.65
N GLU A 126 -0.39 -36.00 -20.48
CA GLU A 126 -0.75 -37.43 -20.37
C GLU A 126 -2.28 -37.59 -20.40
N PHE A 127 -2.82 -37.97 -21.56
CA PHE A 127 -4.24 -38.19 -21.76
C PHE A 127 -4.63 -39.63 -21.40
N THR A 128 -5.62 -39.75 -20.51
CA THR A 128 -6.25 -41.02 -20.13
C THR A 128 -7.69 -41.07 -20.65
N PRO A 129 -8.01 -41.88 -21.67
CA PRO A 129 -9.37 -41.97 -22.19
C PRO A 129 -10.34 -42.64 -21.21
N GLU A 130 -11.57 -42.13 -21.17
CA GLU A 130 -12.69 -42.72 -20.42
C GLU A 130 -13.73 -43.40 -21.33
N VAL A 131 -13.57 -43.29 -22.65
CA VAL A 131 -14.43 -43.90 -23.68
C VAL A 131 -13.72 -45.03 -24.43
N GLU A 132 -14.49 -45.96 -25.00
CA GLU A 132 -14.00 -47.06 -25.84
C GLU A 132 -14.50 -46.93 -27.29
N GLU A 133 -13.78 -47.54 -28.25
CA GLU A 133 -14.25 -47.63 -29.65
C GLU A 133 -15.66 -48.25 -29.73
N GLY A 134 -16.58 -47.53 -30.38
CA GLY A 134 -17.97 -47.90 -30.57
C GLY A 134 -18.95 -47.34 -29.55
N ASP A 135 -18.49 -46.59 -28.54
CA ASP A 135 -19.36 -45.80 -27.67
C ASP A 135 -19.98 -44.63 -28.46
N GLU A 136 -21.25 -44.31 -28.19
CA GLU A 136 -21.87 -43.11 -28.75
C GLU A 136 -21.74 -41.94 -27.78
N ILE A 137 -21.15 -40.86 -28.26
CA ILE A 137 -20.95 -39.62 -27.52
C ILE A 137 -21.62 -38.44 -28.22
N ALA A 138 -22.10 -37.49 -27.42
CA ALA A 138 -22.73 -36.26 -27.86
C ALA A 138 -21.84 -35.05 -27.52
N ALA A 139 -22.22 -33.87 -28.05
CA ALA A 139 -21.62 -32.60 -27.69
C ALA A 139 -21.57 -32.39 -26.17
N GLY A 140 -20.41 -31.99 -25.65
CA GLY A 140 -20.17 -31.76 -24.22
C GLY A 140 -19.79 -33.00 -23.41
N ASP A 141 -19.91 -34.22 -23.95
CA ASP A 141 -19.54 -35.44 -23.22
C ASP A 141 -18.03 -35.51 -22.92
N VAL A 142 -17.67 -36.12 -21.80
CA VAL A 142 -16.27 -36.30 -21.40
C VAL A 142 -15.68 -37.49 -22.17
N VAL A 143 -14.59 -37.28 -22.90
CA VAL A 143 -13.87 -38.34 -23.62
C VAL A 143 -12.69 -38.91 -22.85
N GLY A 144 -12.13 -38.13 -21.93
CA GLY A 144 -11.01 -38.55 -21.10
C GLY A 144 -10.54 -37.43 -20.18
N VAL A 145 -9.47 -37.70 -19.44
CA VAL A 145 -8.94 -36.81 -18.41
C VAL A 145 -7.44 -36.56 -18.58
N VAL A 146 -7.01 -35.39 -18.11
CA VAL A 146 -5.62 -34.92 -18.11
C VAL A 146 -5.31 -34.31 -16.74
N PRO A 147 -4.19 -34.66 -16.09
CA PRO A 147 -3.75 -33.95 -14.88
C PRO A 147 -3.19 -32.57 -15.28
N GLU A 148 -3.99 -31.50 -15.13
CA GLU A 148 -3.60 -30.14 -15.51
C GLU A 148 -2.70 -29.49 -14.46
N THR A 149 -3.14 -29.54 -13.20
CA THR A 149 -2.35 -29.11 -12.06
C THR A 149 -2.28 -30.20 -11.01
N GLU A 150 -1.51 -29.92 -9.98
CA GLU A 150 -1.38 -30.77 -8.82
C GLU A 150 -2.68 -30.99 -8.02
N SER A 151 -3.71 -30.17 -8.26
CA SER A 151 -5.01 -30.17 -7.58
C SER A 151 -6.19 -30.42 -8.53
N ILE A 152 -6.06 -30.11 -9.83
CA ILE A 152 -7.16 -30.15 -10.81
C ILE A 152 -6.95 -31.24 -11.87
N GLU A 153 -7.98 -32.08 -12.04
CA GLU A 153 -8.09 -33.05 -13.13
C GLU A 153 -8.95 -32.46 -14.25
N HIS A 154 -8.33 -32.16 -15.38
CA HIS A 154 -8.99 -31.55 -16.52
C HIS A 154 -9.75 -32.60 -17.33
N LYS A 155 -11.05 -32.34 -17.58
CA LYS A 155 -11.90 -33.25 -18.36
C LYS A 155 -11.99 -32.77 -19.80
N VAL A 156 -11.48 -33.57 -20.73
CA VAL A 156 -11.55 -33.26 -22.16
C VAL A 156 -12.97 -33.51 -22.64
N LEU A 157 -13.63 -32.45 -23.11
CA LEU A 157 -15.03 -32.48 -23.56
C LEU A 157 -15.10 -32.52 -25.09
N VAL A 158 -16.14 -33.16 -25.63
CA VAL A 158 -16.53 -32.97 -27.03
C VAL A 158 -16.99 -31.51 -27.22
N PRO A 159 -16.48 -30.76 -28.21
CA PRO A 159 -16.89 -29.38 -28.44
C PRO A 159 -18.42 -29.23 -28.61
N PRO A 160 -19.03 -28.14 -28.11
CA PRO A 160 -20.49 -27.99 -28.17
C PRO A 160 -21.09 -27.89 -29.58
N ASP A 161 -20.27 -27.48 -30.55
CA ASP A 161 -20.70 -27.29 -31.95
C ASP A 161 -20.67 -28.58 -32.78
N TYR A 162 -20.19 -29.69 -32.20
CA TYR A 162 -20.09 -30.97 -32.89
C TYR A 162 -21.44 -31.70 -32.90
N GLU A 163 -21.73 -32.45 -33.96
CA GLU A 163 -22.95 -33.26 -34.03
C GLU A 163 -22.87 -34.48 -33.09
N GLY A 164 -21.66 -34.94 -32.77
CA GLY A 164 -21.40 -36.16 -32.03
C GLY A 164 -21.52 -37.40 -32.92
N GLY A 165 -21.27 -38.57 -32.34
CA GLY A 165 -21.24 -39.82 -33.10
C GLY A 165 -20.66 -41.00 -32.34
N ALA A 166 -20.52 -42.11 -33.06
CA ALA A 166 -19.85 -43.30 -32.52
C ALA A 166 -18.33 -43.13 -32.61
N VAL A 167 -17.64 -43.44 -31.51
CA VAL A 167 -16.17 -43.39 -31.44
C VAL A 167 -15.57 -44.42 -32.39
N THR A 168 -14.70 -43.97 -33.30
CA THR A 168 -14.03 -44.83 -34.29
C THR A 168 -12.61 -45.19 -33.91
N SER A 169 -11.90 -44.30 -33.23
CA SER A 169 -10.55 -44.52 -32.68
C SER A 169 -10.37 -43.71 -31.39
N VAL A 170 -9.56 -44.25 -30.47
CA VAL A 170 -9.19 -43.62 -29.20
C VAL A 170 -7.71 -43.85 -28.99
N GLU A 171 -6.97 -42.78 -28.72
CA GLU A 171 -5.54 -42.82 -28.44
C GLU A 171 -5.28 -42.53 -26.94
N SER A 172 -4.19 -43.08 -26.38
CA SER A 172 -3.82 -42.89 -24.97
C SER A 172 -2.30 -42.71 -24.85
N GLY A 173 -1.83 -41.78 -24.01
CA GLY A 173 -0.41 -41.43 -23.91
C GLY A 173 -0.18 -39.93 -23.83
N GLU A 174 1.05 -39.50 -24.18
CA GLU A 174 1.42 -38.08 -24.21
C GLU A 174 1.06 -37.46 -25.56
N PHE A 175 0.22 -36.41 -25.52
CA PHE A 175 -0.22 -35.66 -26.69
C PHE A 175 -0.13 -34.15 -26.44
N THR A 176 0.10 -33.38 -27.49
CA THR A 176 -0.10 -31.92 -27.49
C THR A 176 -1.59 -31.59 -27.54
N VAL A 177 -1.95 -30.34 -27.21
CA VAL A 177 -3.36 -29.92 -27.18
C VAL A 177 -4.05 -29.90 -28.55
N GLU A 178 -3.27 -29.86 -29.64
CA GLU A 178 -3.76 -29.88 -31.03
C GLU A 178 -3.84 -31.30 -31.63
N GLU A 179 -3.28 -32.31 -30.98
CA GLU A 179 -3.38 -33.68 -31.47
C GLU A 179 -4.76 -34.26 -31.18
N ALA A 180 -5.37 -34.90 -32.18
CA ALA A 180 -6.66 -35.56 -32.04
C ALA A 180 -6.53 -36.78 -31.12
N VAL A 181 -7.28 -36.79 -30.03
CA VAL A 181 -7.29 -37.89 -29.04
C VAL A 181 -8.41 -38.90 -29.30
N VAL A 182 -9.50 -38.46 -29.93
CA VAL A 182 -10.66 -39.29 -30.30
C VAL A 182 -11.18 -38.90 -31.68
N GLU A 183 -11.46 -39.87 -32.55
CA GLU A 183 -12.12 -39.65 -33.85
C GLU A 183 -13.54 -40.21 -33.86
N LEU A 184 -14.49 -39.46 -34.39
CA LEU A 184 -15.91 -39.85 -34.51
C LEU A 184 -16.27 -40.36 -35.91
N ASP A 185 -17.32 -41.17 -36.00
CA ASP A 185 -17.84 -41.67 -37.28
C ASP A 185 -18.51 -40.58 -38.15
N SER A 186 -18.85 -39.44 -37.54
CA SER A 186 -19.20 -38.19 -38.20
C SER A 186 -18.04 -37.60 -39.03
N GLY A 187 -16.80 -37.98 -38.71
CA GLY A 187 -15.57 -37.43 -39.27
C GLY A 187 -15.00 -36.26 -38.46
N GLU A 188 -15.56 -35.99 -37.28
CA GLU A 188 -15.08 -34.98 -36.34
C GLU A 188 -13.91 -35.53 -35.49
N GLU A 189 -12.89 -34.71 -35.29
CA GLU A 189 -11.68 -35.04 -34.52
C GLU A 189 -11.70 -34.25 -33.21
N VAL A 190 -11.77 -34.94 -32.07
CA VAL A 190 -11.79 -34.30 -30.75
C VAL A 190 -10.36 -34.05 -30.28
N GLN A 191 -10.04 -32.78 -30.06
CA GLN A 191 -8.77 -32.30 -29.53
C GLN A 191 -8.94 -31.84 -28.08
N MET A 192 -7.83 -31.62 -27.37
CA MET A 192 -7.89 -31.06 -26.01
C MET A 192 -8.13 -29.54 -26.02
N ARG A 193 -7.71 -28.85 -27.09
CA ARG A 193 -7.97 -27.42 -27.32
C ARG A 193 -9.35 -27.21 -27.96
N GLN A 194 -10.06 -26.19 -27.51
CA GLN A 194 -11.27 -25.64 -28.11
C GLN A 194 -11.15 -24.12 -28.22
N GLU A 195 -11.77 -23.52 -29.23
CA GLU A 195 -11.89 -22.06 -29.34
C GLU A 195 -13.36 -21.68 -29.15
N TRP A 196 -13.64 -20.66 -28.34
CA TRP A 196 -15.02 -20.23 -28.07
C TRP A 196 -15.19 -18.71 -28.06
N PRO A 197 -16.24 -18.14 -28.69
CA PRO A 197 -16.47 -16.70 -28.69
C PRO A 197 -16.80 -16.13 -27.30
N VAL A 198 -16.06 -15.10 -26.85
CA VAL A 198 -16.19 -14.56 -25.47
C VAL A 198 -17.55 -13.90 -25.18
N ARG A 199 -18.19 -13.37 -26.23
CA ARG A 199 -19.51 -12.71 -26.15
C ARG A 199 -20.68 -13.70 -26.26
N GLN A 200 -20.41 -14.99 -26.49
CA GLN A 200 -21.45 -16.02 -26.55
C GLN A 200 -21.37 -16.93 -25.32
N PRO A 201 -22.42 -17.05 -24.50
CA PRO A 201 -22.40 -17.97 -23.37
C PRO A 201 -22.32 -19.42 -23.86
N ARG A 202 -21.51 -20.26 -23.20
CA ARG A 202 -21.45 -21.70 -23.51
C ARG A 202 -22.79 -22.38 -23.21
N PRO A 203 -23.24 -23.33 -24.06
CA PRO A 203 -24.58 -23.90 -23.97
C PRO A 203 -24.79 -24.77 -22.73
N THR A 204 -25.99 -24.66 -22.14
CA THR A 204 -26.41 -25.43 -20.96
C THR A 204 -27.83 -25.98 -21.16
N VAL A 205 -28.22 -27.01 -20.40
CA VAL A 205 -29.57 -27.60 -20.49
C VAL A 205 -30.60 -26.74 -19.78
N GLU A 206 -30.36 -26.49 -18.49
CA GLU A 206 -31.27 -25.72 -17.64
C GLU A 206 -30.48 -24.96 -16.56
N LYS A 207 -30.89 -23.71 -16.28
CA LYS A 207 -30.39 -22.92 -15.15
C LYS A 207 -31.22 -23.29 -13.93
N GLU A 208 -30.60 -23.95 -12.97
CA GLU A 208 -31.25 -24.41 -11.74
C GLU A 208 -31.29 -23.31 -10.68
N THR A 209 -32.24 -23.43 -9.75
CA THR A 209 -32.24 -22.60 -8.55
C THR A 209 -31.12 -23.07 -7.63
N PRO A 210 -30.16 -22.21 -7.25
CA PRO A 210 -29.06 -22.61 -6.39
C PRO A 210 -29.55 -22.78 -4.94
N THR A 211 -29.38 -23.99 -4.40
CA THR A 211 -29.85 -24.37 -3.05
C THR A 211 -28.71 -24.68 -2.09
N THR A 212 -27.46 -24.62 -2.54
CA THR A 212 -26.26 -24.90 -1.75
C THR A 212 -25.52 -23.58 -1.50
N PRO A 213 -25.08 -23.27 -0.26
CA PRO A 213 -24.32 -22.06 0.03
C PRO A 213 -22.89 -22.16 -0.51
N LEU A 214 -22.34 -21.04 -0.99
CA LEU A 214 -20.89 -20.90 -1.20
C LEU A 214 -20.28 -20.43 0.12
N VAL A 215 -19.69 -21.38 0.86
CA VAL A 215 -19.07 -21.10 2.16
C VAL A 215 -17.76 -20.35 1.93
N SER A 216 -17.65 -19.16 2.51
CA SER A 216 -16.45 -18.30 2.44
C SER A 216 -15.54 -18.47 3.66
N GLY A 217 -16.01 -19.13 4.72
CA GLY A 217 -15.32 -19.24 6.00
C GLY A 217 -15.45 -17.99 6.87
N GLN A 218 -16.07 -16.91 6.36
CA GLN A 218 -16.32 -15.67 7.10
C GLN A 218 -17.72 -15.71 7.71
N ARG A 219 -17.83 -15.58 9.03
CA ARG A 219 -19.09 -15.68 9.78
C ARG A 219 -20.15 -14.68 9.34
N VAL A 220 -19.75 -13.44 9.08
CA VAL A 220 -20.69 -12.40 8.64
C VAL A 220 -21.25 -12.71 7.26
N LEU A 221 -20.40 -13.19 6.35
CA LEU A 221 -20.79 -13.53 4.98
C LEU A 221 -21.64 -14.80 4.95
N ASP A 222 -21.19 -15.88 5.58
CA ASP A 222 -21.89 -17.17 5.52
C ASP A 222 -23.12 -17.21 6.46
N GLY A 223 -23.00 -16.55 7.61
CA GLY A 223 -24.04 -16.48 8.63
C GLY A 223 -25.15 -15.51 8.26
N LEU A 224 -24.87 -14.21 8.18
CA LEU A 224 -25.89 -13.17 7.97
C LEU A 224 -26.26 -12.99 6.50
N PHE A 225 -25.26 -12.90 5.60
CA PHE A 225 -25.47 -12.50 4.21
C PHE A 225 -25.00 -13.56 3.19
N PRO A 226 -25.48 -14.82 3.27
CA PRO A 226 -24.91 -15.91 2.49
C PRO A 226 -25.16 -15.75 1.00
N ILE A 227 -24.18 -16.12 0.20
CA ILE A 227 -24.31 -16.32 -1.24
C ILE A 227 -24.52 -17.82 -1.54
N ALA A 228 -25.33 -18.14 -2.54
CA ALA A 228 -25.48 -19.51 -3.02
C ALA A 228 -24.37 -19.87 -4.03
N LYS A 229 -23.97 -21.14 -4.15
CA LYS A 229 -23.12 -21.61 -5.26
C LYS A 229 -23.84 -21.41 -6.59
N GLY A 230 -23.27 -20.61 -7.48
CA GLY A 230 -23.96 -20.10 -8.66
C GLY A 230 -24.64 -18.74 -8.46
N GLY A 231 -24.36 -18.08 -7.34
CA GLY A 231 -24.97 -16.81 -6.96
C GLY A 231 -24.23 -15.59 -7.50
N THR A 232 -24.82 -14.41 -7.27
CA THR A 232 -24.22 -13.12 -7.61
C THR A 232 -24.15 -12.23 -6.38
N ALA A 233 -22.97 -11.67 -6.12
CA ALA A 233 -22.73 -10.70 -5.06
C ALA A 233 -22.03 -9.46 -5.61
N ALA A 234 -22.26 -8.32 -4.96
CA ALA A 234 -21.46 -7.12 -5.14
C ALA A 234 -20.87 -6.66 -3.81
N ILE A 235 -19.61 -6.21 -3.86
CA ILE A 235 -18.89 -5.63 -2.74
C ILE A 235 -18.54 -4.20 -3.11
N PRO A 236 -19.20 -3.20 -2.53
CA PRO A 236 -18.69 -1.86 -2.61
C PRO A 236 -17.56 -1.63 -1.63
N GLY A 237 -16.48 -1.03 -2.10
CA GLY A 237 -15.40 -0.56 -1.24
C GLY A 237 -14.92 0.82 -1.70
N PRO A 238 -14.72 1.79 -0.79
CA PRO A 238 -13.85 2.91 -1.10
C PRO A 238 -12.43 2.39 -1.35
N PHE A 239 -11.71 2.98 -2.31
CA PHE A 239 -10.27 2.74 -2.48
C PHE A 239 -9.56 3.06 -1.15
N GLY A 240 -8.74 2.14 -0.64
CA GLY A 240 -7.94 2.36 0.56
C GLY A 240 -8.76 2.53 1.85
N SER A 241 -9.28 1.43 2.39
CA SER A 241 -10.18 1.38 3.56
C SER A 241 -9.54 1.76 4.91
N GLY A 242 -8.92 2.95 5.00
CA GLY A 242 -8.69 3.66 6.26
C GLY A 242 -7.29 3.57 6.88
N LYS A 243 -6.22 3.80 6.11
CA LYS A 243 -4.84 3.75 6.63
C LYS A 243 -4.05 5.04 6.51
N CYS A 244 -4.74 6.15 6.64
CA CYS A 244 -4.14 7.44 6.36
C CYS A 244 -3.53 8.10 7.61
N VAL A 245 -2.56 8.98 7.39
CA VAL A 245 -1.90 9.87 8.37
C VAL A 245 -2.28 11.33 8.14
N THR A 246 -1.95 12.22 9.07
CA THR A 246 -2.29 13.65 8.98
C THR A 246 -1.41 14.40 7.97
N PRO A 247 -1.88 15.54 7.41
CA PRO A 247 -1.20 16.28 6.32
C PRO A 247 0.23 16.71 6.65
N ASP A 248 0.45 17.07 7.92
CA ASP A 248 1.73 17.60 8.42
C ASP A 248 2.76 16.48 8.68
N THR A 249 2.39 15.21 8.54
CA THR A 249 3.26 14.06 8.84
C THR A 249 4.46 14.06 7.88
N PRO A 250 5.70 14.23 8.35
CA PRO A 250 6.87 14.18 7.48
C PRO A 250 7.17 12.74 7.07
N VAL A 251 7.54 12.55 5.80
CA VAL A 251 7.98 11.28 5.20
C VAL A 251 9.48 11.40 4.89
N LEU A 252 10.26 10.40 5.29
CA LEU A 252 11.70 10.36 5.05
C LEU A 252 12.01 9.77 3.67
N GLN A 253 12.61 10.59 2.80
CA GLN A 253 13.13 10.15 1.51
C GLN A 253 14.48 9.44 1.65
N ALA A 254 14.82 8.63 0.65
CA ALA A 254 16.08 7.87 0.62
C ALA A 254 17.34 8.75 0.64
N ASP A 255 17.26 10.00 0.20
CA ASP A 255 18.35 10.97 0.21
C ASP A 255 18.51 11.72 1.55
N GLY A 256 17.62 11.46 2.52
CA GLY A 256 17.58 12.10 3.82
C GLY A 256 16.75 13.38 3.88
N GLU A 257 16.09 13.80 2.80
CA GLU A 257 15.08 14.85 2.85
C GLU A 257 13.84 14.35 3.60
N THR A 258 13.28 15.19 4.47
CA THR A 258 12.00 14.95 5.13
C THR A 258 10.97 15.92 4.57
N VAL A 259 9.91 15.40 3.96
CA VAL A 259 8.88 16.21 3.30
C VAL A 259 7.52 15.90 3.94
N PRO A 260 6.70 16.89 4.34
CA PRO A 260 5.33 16.64 4.78
C PRO A 260 4.55 15.87 3.72
N ILE A 261 3.74 14.88 4.12
CA ILE A 261 3.05 13.98 3.17
C ILE A 261 2.11 14.74 2.22
N GLU A 262 1.51 15.85 2.67
CA GLU A 262 0.74 16.75 1.79
C GLU A 262 1.61 17.40 0.72
N GLU A 263 2.77 17.94 1.09
CA GLU A 263 3.70 18.53 0.13
C GLU A 263 4.29 17.47 -0.80
N LEU A 264 4.57 16.27 -0.28
CA LEU A 264 4.99 15.12 -1.08
C LEU A 264 3.91 14.78 -2.10
N PHE A 265 2.65 14.70 -1.68
CA PHE A 265 1.50 14.51 -2.55
C PHE A 265 1.43 15.62 -3.61
N GLU A 266 1.57 16.90 -3.25
CA GLU A 266 1.52 18.03 -4.20
C GLU A 266 2.68 17.99 -5.21
N ARG A 267 3.91 17.72 -4.75
CA ARG A 267 5.11 17.60 -5.60
C ARG A 267 4.94 16.50 -6.63
N LEU A 268 4.36 15.38 -6.21
CA LEU A 268 4.18 14.19 -7.01
C LEU A 268 2.93 14.24 -7.90
N ALA A 269 1.85 14.86 -7.42
CA ALA A 269 0.58 14.96 -8.15
C ALA A 269 0.56 16.06 -9.23
N GLY A 270 1.40 17.09 -9.10
CA GLY A 270 1.48 18.19 -10.06
C GLY A 270 0.14 18.89 -10.28
N GLU A 271 -0.27 19.10 -11.54
CA GLU A 271 -1.55 19.75 -11.88
C GLU A 271 -2.80 18.96 -11.43
N ARG A 272 -2.65 17.69 -11.02
CA ARG A 272 -3.76 16.84 -10.53
C ARG A 272 -4.07 17.05 -9.04
N ALA A 273 -3.27 17.86 -8.33
CA ALA A 273 -3.51 18.16 -6.91
C ALA A 273 -4.77 19.02 -6.66
N ASP A 274 -5.20 19.79 -7.67
CA ASP A 274 -6.30 20.77 -7.61
C ASP A 274 -7.72 20.15 -7.65
N ASP A 275 -7.84 18.84 -7.84
CA ASP A 275 -9.15 18.17 -7.85
C ASP A 275 -9.77 18.15 -6.44
N ALA A 276 -10.97 18.71 -6.28
CA ALA A 276 -11.65 18.76 -4.99
C ALA A 276 -12.18 17.37 -4.60
N GLY A 277 -11.59 16.75 -3.55
CA GLY A 277 -12.03 15.47 -3.00
C GLY A 277 -10.89 14.47 -2.76
N GLU A 278 -11.25 13.20 -2.64
CA GLU A 278 -10.29 12.10 -2.57
C GLU A 278 -9.51 11.97 -3.87
N ALA A 279 -8.20 11.75 -3.78
CA ALA A 279 -7.32 11.66 -4.93
C ALA A 279 -6.22 10.63 -4.68
N LEU A 280 -6.00 9.74 -5.65
CA LEU A 280 -4.95 8.72 -5.60
C LEU A 280 -4.10 8.83 -6.86
N VAL A 281 -2.86 9.27 -6.71
CA VAL A 281 -1.97 9.62 -7.83
C VAL A 281 -0.79 8.66 -7.87
N GLU A 282 -0.50 8.15 -9.07
CA GLU A 282 0.70 7.34 -9.33
C GLU A 282 1.93 8.22 -9.25
N ALA A 283 2.89 7.84 -8.42
CA ALA A 283 4.10 8.60 -8.24
C ALA A 283 5.20 7.78 -7.60
N GLU A 284 6.37 7.81 -8.25
CA GLU A 284 7.57 7.17 -7.79
C GLU A 284 8.43 8.17 -7.02
N ALA A 285 8.66 7.88 -5.74
CA ALA A 285 9.64 8.51 -4.89
C ALA A 285 10.34 7.39 -4.09
N GLU A 286 11.66 7.48 -3.93
CA GLU A 286 12.37 6.56 -3.04
C GLU A 286 12.22 7.05 -1.60
N ILE A 287 11.54 6.28 -0.77
CA ILE A 287 11.34 6.57 0.65
C ILE A 287 11.90 5.46 1.53
N MET A 288 12.22 5.78 2.77
CA MET A 288 12.73 4.81 3.73
C MET A 288 11.58 3.94 4.25
N THR A 289 11.78 2.63 4.29
CA THR A 289 10.81 1.64 4.79
C THR A 289 11.49 0.61 5.69
N PHE A 290 10.70 -0.14 6.45
CA PHE A 290 11.16 -1.25 7.28
C PHE A 290 10.88 -2.57 6.55
N ASP A 291 11.89 -3.37 6.26
CA ASP A 291 11.71 -4.70 5.71
C ASP A 291 11.66 -5.73 6.84
N GLU A 292 10.47 -6.30 7.10
CA GLU A 292 10.30 -7.30 8.16
C GLU A 292 11.11 -8.58 7.90
N SER A 293 11.24 -8.99 6.64
CA SER A 293 11.93 -10.23 6.27
C SER A 293 13.45 -10.11 6.43
N ALA A 294 13.99 -8.95 6.06
CA ALA A 294 15.41 -8.65 6.21
C ALA A 294 15.77 -8.10 7.60
N GLY A 295 14.78 -7.56 8.33
CA GLY A 295 14.96 -6.96 9.64
C GLY A 295 15.64 -5.59 9.62
N GLU A 296 15.72 -4.94 8.47
CA GLU A 296 16.49 -3.71 8.25
C GLU A 296 15.62 -2.56 7.75
N ILE A 297 16.07 -1.32 7.95
CA ILE A 297 15.46 -0.15 7.35
C ILE A 297 16.18 0.15 6.04
N ARG A 298 15.45 0.15 4.92
CA ARG A 298 16.02 0.35 3.58
C ARG A 298 15.15 1.23 2.70
N PRO A 299 15.73 1.87 1.66
CA PRO A 299 14.94 2.55 0.64
C PRO A 299 14.03 1.59 -0.13
N ALA A 300 12.82 2.03 -0.44
CA ALA A 300 11.90 1.40 -1.38
C ALA A 300 11.11 2.46 -2.16
N ALA A 301 10.74 2.15 -3.39
CA ALA A 301 10.02 3.06 -4.27
C ALA A 301 8.51 3.07 -3.95
N THR A 302 7.93 4.26 -3.84
CA THR A 302 6.47 4.41 -3.73
C THR A 302 5.80 4.09 -5.05
N SER A 303 4.61 3.51 -4.99
CA SER A 303 3.74 3.33 -6.15
C SER A 303 2.70 4.44 -6.27
N HIS A 304 2.15 4.88 -5.14
CA HIS A 304 1.03 5.81 -5.10
C HIS A 304 1.07 6.72 -3.89
N VAL A 305 0.44 7.89 -4.06
CA VAL A 305 0.10 8.81 -2.98
C VAL A 305 -1.40 9.08 -2.97
N TYR A 306 -2.02 8.96 -1.81
CA TYR A 306 -3.45 9.10 -1.56
C TYR A 306 -3.75 10.35 -0.74
N ARG A 307 -4.90 10.96 -1.00
CA ARG A 307 -5.54 12.00 -0.19
C ARG A 307 -7.00 11.62 0.02
N GLY A 308 -7.48 11.69 1.25
CA GLY A 308 -8.87 11.45 1.64
C GLY A 308 -9.28 12.25 2.89
N SER A 309 -10.38 11.86 3.55
CA SER A 309 -10.87 12.48 4.79
C SER A 309 -11.34 11.44 5.81
N THR A 310 -11.16 11.71 7.10
CA THR A 310 -11.66 10.87 8.21
C THR A 310 -12.26 11.75 9.31
N ASP A 311 -13.21 11.21 10.07
CA ASP A 311 -13.84 11.87 11.20
C ASP A 311 -13.19 11.55 12.55
N ARG A 312 -12.17 10.67 12.58
CA ARG A 312 -11.53 10.22 13.83
C ARG A 312 -10.06 9.85 13.64
N LEU A 313 -9.23 10.24 14.60
CA LEU A 313 -7.82 9.87 14.69
C LEU A 313 -7.49 9.25 16.05
N VAL A 314 -6.46 8.41 16.10
CA VAL A 314 -5.83 7.91 17.32
C VAL A 314 -4.43 8.52 17.40
N ARG A 315 -4.17 9.19 18.52
CA ARG A 315 -2.85 9.71 18.89
C ARG A 315 -2.18 8.73 19.84
N VAL A 316 -1.11 8.07 19.40
CA VAL A 316 -0.31 7.14 20.20
C VAL A 316 0.99 7.82 20.60
N ARG A 317 1.29 7.86 21.90
CA ARG A 317 2.55 8.40 22.43
C ARG A 317 3.39 7.30 23.05
N THR A 318 4.66 7.23 22.69
CA THR A 318 5.62 6.22 23.19
C THR A 318 6.52 6.76 24.31
N ALA A 319 7.25 5.88 24.99
CA ALA A 319 8.12 6.23 26.11
C ALA A 319 9.34 7.06 25.69
N SER A 320 9.81 6.90 24.45
CA SER A 320 10.81 7.80 23.88
C SER A 320 10.24 9.17 23.52
N GLY A 321 8.91 9.34 23.50
CA GLY A 321 8.26 10.61 23.18
C GLY A 321 7.91 10.79 21.71
N ARG A 322 7.83 9.70 20.93
CA ARG A 322 7.20 9.71 19.61
C ARG A 322 5.70 9.90 19.78
N GLU A 323 5.10 10.62 18.84
CA GLU A 323 3.67 10.86 18.79
C GLU A 323 3.19 10.53 17.38
N LEU A 324 2.31 9.53 17.26
CA LEU A 324 1.75 9.06 16.00
C LEU A 324 0.29 9.49 15.94
N GLU A 325 -0.09 10.29 14.95
CA GLU A 325 -1.48 10.62 14.68
C GLU A 325 -1.94 9.88 13.44
N VAL A 326 -2.68 8.80 13.66
CA VAL A 326 -3.08 7.88 12.60
C VAL A 326 -4.57 7.56 12.70
N THR A 327 -5.17 7.14 11.60
CA THR A 327 -6.53 6.58 11.63
C THR A 327 -6.58 5.35 12.56
N PRO A 328 -7.70 5.09 13.26
CA PRO A 328 -7.80 3.96 14.18
C PRO A 328 -7.45 2.59 13.59
N ALA A 329 -7.68 2.39 12.29
CA ALA A 329 -7.41 1.17 11.55
C ALA A 329 -5.96 1.07 11.03
N HIS A 330 -5.18 2.14 11.10
CA HIS A 330 -3.76 2.12 10.75
C HIS A 330 -3.03 1.13 11.67
N LYS A 331 -2.29 0.19 11.07
CA LYS A 331 -1.56 -0.84 11.81
C LYS A 331 -0.16 -0.34 12.16
N LEU A 332 0.33 -0.73 13.33
CA LEU A 332 1.67 -0.42 13.80
C LEU A 332 2.34 -1.76 14.17
N PHE A 333 3.60 -1.92 13.79
CA PHE A 333 4.36 -3.12 14.13
C PHE A 333 4.61 -3.17 15.63
N ARG A 334 4.07 -4.19 16.29
CA ARG A 334 4.21 -4.47 17.72
C ARG A 334 5.11 -5.70 17.89
N MET A 335 6.02 -5.65 18.85
CA MET A 335 6.84 -6.80 19.21
C MET A 335 6.14 -7.63 20.31
N GLY A 336 5.79 -8.86 19.96
CA GLY A 336 5.20 -9.85 20.86
C GLY A 336 6.19 -10.40 21.88
N GLY A 337 5.68 -10.89 23.01
CA GLY A 337 6.49 -11.51 24.07
C GLY A 337 7.17 -12.82 23.64
N ASP A 338 6.71 -13.42 22.55
CA ASP A 338 7.24 -14.64 21.92
C ASP A 338 8.32 -14.37 20.86
N LEU A 339 8.77 -13.11 20.76
CA LEU A 339 9.76 -12.62 19.81
C LEU A 339 9.28 -12.58 18.34
N ARG A 340 7.97 -12.41 18.11
CA ARG A 340 7.41 -12.20 16.77
C ARG A 340 6.89 -10.77 16.61
N ILE A 341 6.98 -10.26 15.39
CA ILE A 341 6.36 -8.98 15.02
C ILE A 341 4.89 -9.24 14.70
N GLU A 342 4.01 -8.41 15.25
CA GLU A 342 2.56 -8.46 15.07
C GLU A 342 2.08 -7.10 14.55
N GLU A 343 1.40 -7.08 13.41
CA GLU A 343 0.74 -5.86 12.95
C GLU A 343 -0.50 -5.56 13.81
N THR A 344 -0.41 -4.54 14.65
CA THR A 344 -1.49 -4.20 15.60
C THR A 344 -2.14 -2.87 15.22
N PRO A 345 -3.46 -2.82 14.95
CA PRO A 345 -4.16 -1.56 14.70
C PRO A 345 -3.98 -0.53 15.85
N ALA A 346 -3.92 0.77 15.55
CA ALA A 346 -3.54 1.82 16.50
C ALA A 346 -4.44 1.97 17.76
N GLY A 347 -5.74 2.19 17.65
CA GLY A 347 -6.70 2.15 18.78
C GLY A 347 -6.88 0.84 19.59
N THR A 348 -6.11 -0.25 19.36
CA THR A 348 -6.18 -1.56 20.07
C THR A 348 -4.89 -1.78 20.80
N LEU A 349 -3.88 -0.95 20.50
CA LEU A 349 -2.71 -0.84 21.32
C LEU A 349 -3.14 -0.56 22.75
N GLU A 350 -2.48 -1.23 23.66
CA GLU A 350 -2.59 -0.98 25.08
C GLU A 350 -1.34 -0.25 25.57
N VAL A 351 -1.49 0.53 26.65
CA VAL A 351 -0.34 1.15 27.30
C VAL A 351 0.58 0.04 27.82
N GLY A 352 1.82 0.01 27.32
CA GLY A 352 2.81 -1.03 27.61
C GLY A 352 3.21 -1.88 26.40
N ASP A 353 2.41 -1.87 25.33
CA ASP A 353 2.76 -2.50 24.06
C ASP A 353 4.02 -1.89 23.48
N SER A 354 4.93 -2.71 22.95
CA SER A 354 6.24 -2.24 22.46
C SER A 354 6.23 -2.19 20.94
N LEU A 355 6.25 -0.98 20.39
CA LEU A 355 6.23 -0.76 18.95
C LEU A 355 7.64 -0.84 18.36
N VAL A 356 7.76 -1.38 17.15
CA VAL A 356 9.01 -1.38 16.38
C VAL A 356 9.25 0.02 15.85
N MET A 357 10.39 0.59 16.20
CA MET A 357 10.75 1.97 15.89
C MET A 357 12.17 2.06 15.35
N PRO A 358 12.46 3.01 14.45
CA PRO A 358 13.79 3.17 13.89
C PRO A 358 14.80 3.57 14.98
N ARG A 359 15.88 2.80 15.06
CA ARG A 359 17.10 3.11 15.84
C ARG A 359 18.10 3.85 14.96
N ARG A 360 18.35 3.29 13.77
CA ARG A 360 19.32 3.79 12.82
C ARG A 360 18.64 4.08 11.49
N LEU A 361 19.00 5.21 10.89
CA LEU A 361 18.54 5.59 9.55
C LEU A 361 19.76 5.68 8.65
N ASP A 362 20.01 4.63 7.87
CA ASP A 362 21.12 4.62 6.93
C ASP A 362 20.73 5.40 5.67
N VAL A 363 21.39 6.52 5.44
CA VAL A 363 21.12 7.42 4.32
C VAL A 363 22.44 7.72 3.64
N ASP A 364 22.53 7.39 2.35
CA ASP A 364 23.69 7.63 1.51
C ASP A 364 23.78 9.12 1.12
N GLY A 365 24.22 9.95 2.06
CA GLY A 365 24.31 11.39 1.87
C GLY A 365 25.56 11.85 1.11
N GLU A 366 25.39 12.71 0.11
CA GLU A 366 26.49 13.35 -0.63
C GLU A 366 26.74 14.78 -0.17
N ALA A 367 27.99 15.23 -0.26
CA ALA A 367 28.34 16.60 0.13
C ALA A 367 27.74 17.63 -0.84
N VAL A 368 26.74 18.37 -0.38
CA VAL A 368 26.02 19.36 -1.19
C VAL A 368 26.96 20.48 -1.64
N ALA A 369 27.02 20.69 -2.96
CA ALA A 369 27.80 21.75 -3.57
C ALA A 369 27.15 23.12 -3.29
N VAL A 370 27.98 24.10 -2.95
CA VAL A 370 27.54 25.48 -2.76
C VAL A 370 27.78 26.21 -4.07
N ASP A 371 26.74 26.37 -4.89
CA ASP A 371 26.81 27.15 -6.11
C ASP A 371 26.57 28.65 -5.82
N PRO A 372 27.60 29.52 -5.96
CA PRO A 372 27.42 30.95 -5.75
C PRO A 372 26.44 31.58 -6.74
N TYR A 373 26.25 31.00 -7.93
CA TYR A 373 25.34 31.54 -8.94
C TYR A 373 23.88 31.47 -8.49
N GLU A 374 23.50 30.39 -7.82
CA GLU A 374 22.14 30.15 -7.33
C GLU A 374 21.91 30.83 -5.97
N LEU A 375 22.87 30.71 -5.05
CA LEU A 375 22.72 31.21 -3.68
C LEU A 375 22.99 32.72 -3.56
N LEU A 376 23.77 33.31 -4.47
CA LEU A 376 24.22 34.70 -4.39
C LEU A 376 24.12 35.45 -5.75
N PRO A 377 22.96 35.47 -6.42
CA PRO A 377 22.81 36.01 -7.78
C PRO A 377 23.20 37.50 -7.89
N ASP A 378 22.99 38.28 -6.82
CA ASP A 378 23.31 39.71 -6.77
C ASP A 378 24.78 40.01 -6.44
N ALA A 379 25.53 39.01 -5.97
CA ALA A 379 26.94 39.17 -5.68
C ALA A 379 27.75 39.30 -6.98
N ARG A 380 28.88 40.02 -6.92
CA ARG A 380 29.70 40.30 -8.11
C ARG A 380 30.92 39.41 -8.17
N ALA A 381 31.16 38.81 -9.33
CA ALA A 381 32.35 38.00 -9.61
C ALA A 381 33.62 38.86 -9.58
N VAL A 382 34.62 38.45 -8.81
CA VAL A 382 35.89 39.19 -8.66
C VAL A 382 36.99 38.61 -9.54
N GLU A 383 36.83 37.36 -9.98
CA GLU A 383 37.87 36.62 -10.69
C GLU A 383 38.06 37.12 -12.13
N PRO A 384 39.31 37.32 -12.59
CA PRO A 384 39.61 37.76 -13.94
C PRO A 384 39.07 36.81 -15.01
N ASP A 385 39.13 35.51 -14.76
CA ASP A 385 38.74 34.46 -15.69
C ASP A 385 37.25 34.56 -16.05
N VAL A 386 36.39 34.92 -15.10
CA VAL A 386 34.95 35.13 -15.33
C VAL A 386 34.72 36.25 -16.35
N VAL A 387 35.44 37.36 -16.22
CA VAL A 387 35.32 38.52 -17.12
C VAL A 387 35.88 38.19 -18.50
N GLU A 388 36.97 37.43 -18.58
CA GLU A 388 37.56 36.99 -19.84
C GLU A 388 36.66 36.00 -20.58
N THR A 389 36.07 35.02 -19.89
CA THR A 389 35.12 34.06 -20.46
C THR A 389 33.87 34.74 -20.98
N VAL A 390 33.22 35.60 -20.18
CA VAL A 390 32.04 36.35 -20.60
C VAL A 390 32.35 37.26 -21.80
N ARG A 391 33.52 37.90 -21.81
CA ARG A 391 33.94 38.73 -22.93
C ARG A 391 34.21 37.91 -24.20
N ALA A 392 34.88 36.77 -24.06
CA ALA A 392 35.15 35.88 -25.18
C ALA A 392 33.85 35.31 -25.77
N ALA A 393 32.89 34.93 -24.92
CA ALA A 393 31.56 34.48 -25.34
C ALA A 393 30.82 35.57 -26.11
N ILE A 394 30.75 36.80 -25.57
CA ILE A 394 30.09 37.93 -26.23
C ILE A 394 30.77 38.35 -27.54
N ASP A 395 32.10 38.26 -27.63
CA ASP A 395 32.84 38.60 -28.85
C ASP A 395 32.78 37.47 -29.90
N ALA A 396 32.52 36.22 -29.50
CA ALA A 396 32.34 35.07 -30.39
C ALA A 396 30.88 34.91 -30.89
N ALA A 397 29.91 35.49 -30.19
CA ALA A 397 28.50 35.39 -30.55
C ALA A 397 28.16 36.12 -31.86
N ASP A 398 27.43 35.45 -32.77
CA ASP A 398 26.91 36.03 -34.02
C ASP A 398 25.59 36.79 -33.78
N ALA A 399 25.55 37.62 -32.74
CA ALA A 399 24.38 38.40 -32.33
C ALA A 399 24.75 39.87 -32.10
N ARG A 400 23.80 40.78 -32.33
CA ARG A 400 24.06 42.21 -32.04
C ARG A 400 24.09 42.39 -30.52
N LYS A 401 25.09 43.12 -30.03
CA LYS A 401 25.24 43.46 -28.60
C LYS A 401 24.02 44.21 -28.02
N THR A 402 23.19 44.84 -28.85
CA THR A 402 21.91 45.44 -28.44
C THR A 402 20.84 44.41 -28.13
N ASP A 403 20.83 43.32 -28.89
CA ASP A 403 19.82 42.27 -28.79
C ASP A 403 20.18 41.38 -27.59
N LEU A 404 21.46 41.04 -27.43
CA LEU A 404 21.98 40.36 -26.22
C LEU A 404 21.75 41.16 -24.93
N ALA A 405 21.88 42.49 -24.98
CA ALA A 405 21.60 43.33 -23.80
C ALA A 405 20.11 43.32 -23.41
N ALA A 406 19.21 43.28 -24.40
CA ALA A 406 17.78 43.22 -24.17
C ALA A 406 17.35 41.84 -23.62
N ASP A 407 17.91 40.76 -24.17
CA ASP A 407 17.64 39.38 -23.74
C ASP A 407 18.03 39.14 -22.27
N VAL A 408 19.17 39.70 -21.82
CA VAL A 408 19.65 39.60 -20.43
C VAL A 408 19.05 40.69 -19.51
N GLY A 409 18.11 41.50 -20.01
CA GLY A 409 17.38 42.47 -19.18
C GLY A 409 18.20 43.67 -18.66
N VAL A 410 19.35 43.99 -19.26
CA VAL A 410 20.22 45.12 -18.84
C VAL A 410 20.33 46.22 -19.91
N SER A 411 20.59 47.46 -19.48
CA SER A 411 20.80 48.55 -20.44
C SER A 411 22.07 48.33 -21.27
N TYR A 412 22.06 48.74 -22.53
CA TYR A 412 23.21 48.58 -23.44
C TYR A 412 24.52 49.16 -22.86
N ASP A 413 24.45 50.30 -22.18
CA ASP A 413 25.63 50.90 -21.54
C ASP A 413 26.16 50.06 -20.37
N VAL A 414 25.27 49.43 -19.59
CA VAL A 414 25.65 48.53 -18.48
C VAL A 414 26.22 47.23 -19.03
N PHE A 415 25.58 46.64 -20.04
CA PHE A 415 26.05 45.45 -20.76
C PHE A 415 27.47 45.65 -21.29
N VAL A 416 27.73 46.77 -21.97
CA VAL A 416 29.05 47.10 -22.53
C VAL A 416 30.09 47.32 -21.42
N ASN A 417 29.72 47.90 -20.28
CA ASN A 417 30.65 48.07 -19.16
C ASN A 417 31.06 46.74 -18.51
N TYR A 418 30.14 45.78 -18.42
CA TYR A 418 30.44 44.41 -17.96
C TYR A 418 31.27 43.63 -18.98
N ALA A 419 30.88 43.64 -20.26
CA ALA A 419 31.60 42.95 -21.32
C ALA A 419 33.04 43.47 -21.53
N LEU A 420 33.30 44.75 -21.23
CA LEU A 420 34.64 45.34 -21.30
C LEU A 420 35.45 45.21 -20.00
N GLY A 421 34.90 44.57 -18.96
CA GLY A 421 35.57 44.40 -17.67
C GLY A 421 35.82 45.71 -16.90
N ARG A 422 35.05 46.76 -17.18
CA ARG A 422 35.18 48.05 -16.48
C ARG A 422 34.60 48.00 -15.07
N THR A 423 33.64 47.10 -14.86
CA THR A 423 32.97 46.82 -13.61
C THR A 423 32.73 45.33 -13.51
N SER A 424 32.93 44.73 -12.34
CA SER A 424 32.61 43.32 -12.09
C SER A 424 31.11 43.06 -12.28
N PRO A 425 30.70 42.10 -13.13
CA PRO A 425 29.30 41.76 -13.30
C PRO A 425 28.71 41.04 -12.07
N PRO A 426 27.40 41.18 -11.81
CA PRO A 426 26.64 40.26 -10.92
C PRO A 426 26.68 38.83 -11.44
N LEU A 427 26.48 37.84 -10.57
CA LEU A 427 26.47 36.43 -10.96
C LEU A 427 25.26 36.06 -11.81
N SER A 428 24.07 36.63 -11.53
CA SER A 428 22.88 36.49 -12.39
C SER A 428 23.17 36.88 -13.84
N PHE A 429 23.76 38.06 -14.05
CA PHE A 429 24.18 38.52 -15.38
C PHE A 429 25.15 37.55 -16.07
N VAL A 430 26.08 36.96 -15.32
CA VAL A 430 27.02 35.99 -15.90
C VAL A 430 26.31 34.69 -16.26
N SER A 431 25.40 34.21 -15.41
CA SER A 431 24.57 33.02 -15.67
C SER A 431 23.72 33.20 -16.93
N ASP A 432 22.96 34.29 -17.01
CA ASP A 432 22.08 34.60 -18.14
C ASP A 432 22.84 34.69 -19.46
N VAL A 433 24.04 35.30 -19.46
CA VAL A 433 24.90 35.39 -20.65
C VAL A 433 25.45 34.02 -21.05
N CYS A 434 25.87 33.21 -20.08
CA CYS A 434 26.41 31.87 -20.33
C CYS A 434 25.32 30.94 -20.88
N GLU A 435 24.14 30.92 -20.28
CA GLU A 435 22.97 30.15 -20.73
C GLU A 435 22.53 30.57 -22.13
N ARG A 436 22.39 31.89 -22.37
CA ARG A 436 21.94 32.40 -23.68
C ARG A 436 22.89 32.09 -24.83
N LEU A 437 24.19 32.01 -24.52
CA LEU A 437 25.25 31.76 -25.49
C LEU A 437 25.73 30.31 -25.51
N ASP A 438 25.12 29.43 -24.71
CA ASP A 438 25.48 28.02 -24.55
C ASP A 438 26.98 27.82 -24.22
N VAL A 439 27.45 28.54 -23.19
CA VAL A 439 28.84 28.51 -22.71
C VAL A 439 28.88 28.05 -21.26
N GLU A 440 29.83 27.18 -20.92
CA GLU A 440 30.00 26.70 -19.54
C GLU A 440 30.26 27.86 -18.55
N ARG A 441 29.57 27.80 -17.39
CA ARG A 441 29.72 28.77 -16.30
C ARG A 441 31.14 28.68 -15.72
N PRO A 442 31.91 29.79 -15.65
CA PRO A 442 33.23 29.79 -15.03
C PRO A 442 33.11 29.57 -13.52
N THR A 443 34.03 28.82 -12.91
CA THR A 443 34.04 28.61 -11.46
C THR A 443 34.30 29.94 -10.73
N VAL A 444 33.56 30.20 -9.64
CA VAL A 444 33.72 31.40 -8.81
C VAL A 444 34.05 31.02 -7.37
N SER A 445 35.24 31.40 -6.87
CA SER A 445 35.62 31.14 -5.47
C SER A 445 35.50 32.36 -4.55
N ARG A 446 35.40 33.56 -5.12
CA ARG A 446 35.29 34.82 -4.36
C ARG A 446 34.32 35.81 -4.99
N VAL A 447 33.48 36.38 -4.15
CA VAL A 447 32.46 37.36 -4.56
C VAL A 447 32.52 38.62 -3.72
N LYS A 448 31.93 39.71 -4.21
CA LYS A 448 31.79 40.97 -3.47
C LYS A 448 30.34 41.47 -3.50
N PRO A 449 29.86 42.15 -2.44
CA PRO A 449 28.47 42.63 -2.36
C PRO A 449 28.21 43.86 -3.26
N GLY A 450 29.25 44.51 -3.77
CA GLY A 450 29.13 45.70 -4.61
C GLY A 450 30.48 46.22 -5.08
N SER A 451 30.50 47.31 -5.86
CA SER A 451 31.72 47.81 -6.53
C SER A 451 32.87 48.15 -5.58
N ASN A 452 32.57 48.57 -4.35
CA ASN A 452 33.54 48.95 -3.31
C ASN A 452 33.59 47.97 -2.13
N GLY A 453 32.92 46.81 -2.22
CA GLY A 453 32.88 45.82 -1.16
C GLY A 453 34.13 44.96 -1.12
N THR A 454 34.51 44.48 0.07
CA THR A 454 35.63 43.55 0.26
C THR A 454 35.26 42.17 -0.32
N PRO A 455 36.14 41.52 -1.10
CA PRO A 455 35.90 40.18 -1.61
C PRO A 455 35.92 39.12 -0.50
N VAL A 456 34.86 38.32 -0.43
CA VAL A 456 34.65 37.23 0.52
C VAL A 456 34.80 35.89 -0.21
N ALA A 457 35.37 34.89 0.45
CA ALA A 457 35.45 33.54 -0.10
C ALA A 457 34.09 32.82 0.04
N VAL A 458 33.71 32.03 -0.96
CA VAL A 458 32.54 31.15 -0.89
C VAL A 458 33.04 29.70 -0.87
N PRO A 459 32.70 28.92 0.17
CA PRO A 459 33.00 27.49 0.20
C PRO A 459 32.45 26.77 -1.04
N ARG A 460 33.08 25.66 -1.45
CA ARG A 460 32.62 24.88 -2.62
C ARG A 460 31.51 23.90 -2.29
N SER A 461 31.40 23.50 -1.04
CA SER A 461 30.41 22.56 -0.54
C SER A 461 30.18 22.81 0.96
N VAL A 462 29.09 22.27 1.49
CA VAL A 462 28.85 22.22 2.94
C VAL A 462 29.64 21.05 3.52
N ASP A 463 30.90 21.34 3.90
CA ASP A 463 31.76 20.37 4.58
C ASP A 463 31.52 20.37 6.10
N ALA A 464 32.16 19.46 6.83
CA ALA A 464 32.03 19.36 8.29
C ALA A 464 32.34 20.67 9.03
N ALA A 465 33.24 21.51 8.53
CA ALA A 465 33.54 22.79 9.20
C ALA A 465 32.46 23.84 8.94
N PHE A 466 31.87 23.85 7.74
CA PHE A 466 30.73 24.71 7.46
C PHE A 466 29.48 24.26 8.23
N ALA A 467 29.24 22.95 8.33
CA ALA A 467 28.15 22.39 9.14
C ALA A 467 28.29 22.75 10.63
N GLU A 468 29.49 22.64 11.20
CA GLU A 468 29.76 23.08 12.58
C GLU A 468 29.50 24.59 12.76
N PHE A 469 29.87 25.41 11.78
CA PHE A 469 29.59 26.83 11.79
C PHE A 469 28.08 27.12 11.73
N LEU A 470 27.33 26.38 10.89
CA LEU A 470 25.86 26.47 10.81
C LEU A 470 25.21 26.09 12.14
N GLY A 471 25.68 25.03 12.81
CA GLY A 471 25.18 24.63 14.14
C GLY A 471 25.39 25.70 15.21
N LEU A 472 26.55 26.38 15.22
CA LEU A 472 26.81 27.52 16.11
C LEU A 472 25.92 28.73 15.77
N VAL A 473 25.67 28.99 14.49
CA VAL A 473 24.77 30.08 14.08
C VAL A 473 23.32 29.77 14.43
N LEU A 474 22.87 28.52 14.29
CA LEU A 474 21.49 28.11 14.54
C LEU A 474 21.17 27.85 16.01
N SER A 475 22.18 27.71 16.88
CA SER A 475 22.02 27.75 18.34
C SER A 475 21.92 29.21 18.84
N ASP A 476 23.03 29.81 19.29
CA ASP A 476 23.06 31.15 19.90
C ASP A 476 23.24 32.32 18.89
N GLY A 477 23.21 32.03 17.60
CA GLY A 477 23.40 33.06 16.57
C GLY A 477 22.15 33.88 16.23
N MET A 478 22.37 35.06 15.65
CA MET A 478 21.36 35.90 15.01
C MET A 478 21.88 36.41 13.68
N LEU A 479 21.04 36.25 12.66
CA LEU A 479 21.26 36.77 11.33
C LEU A 479 20.54 38.10 11.15
N THR A 480 21.18 39.07 10.52
CA THR A 480 20.53 40.27 9.98
C THR A 480 21.01 40.49 8.56
N ASP A 481 20.32 41.35 7.80
CA ASP A 481 20.66 41.75 6.42
C ASP A 481 22.16 42.05 6.11
N LYS A 482 22.97 42.36 7.12
CA LYS A 482 24.38 42.77 6.97
C LYS A 482 25.33 42.10 7.95
N THR A 483 24.82 41.42 8.97
CA THR A 483 25.65 40.93 10.08
C THR A 483 25.22 39.56 10.55
N VAL A 484 26.20 38.72 10.87
CA VAL A 484 26.02 37.46 11.59
C VAL A 484 26.58 37.67 12.99
N ARG A 485 25.77 37.44 14.02
CA ARG A 485 26.15 37.61 15.43
C ARG A 485 26.05 36.28 16.14
N PHE A 486 27.01 35.96 16.99
CA PHE A 486 27.00 34.79 17.86
C PHE A 486 27.12 35.25 19.31
N PHE A 487 26.08 35.03 20.12
CA PHE A 487 25.98 35.52 21.50
C PHE A 487 26.35 34.42 22.48
N ASN A 488 27.58 34.38 22.98
CA ASN A 488 27.98 33.34 23.92
C ASN A 488 29.08 33.87 24.84
N ASP A 489 28.95 33.65 26.16
CA ASP A 489 29.92 34.13 27.15
C ASP A 489 31.18 33.24 27.22
N ASP A 490 31.19 32.09 26.52
CA ASP A 490 32.36 31.22 26.41
C ASP A 490 33.38 31.75 25.39
N ASP A 491 34.58 32.08 25.87
CA ASP A 491 35.71 32.58 25.06
C ASP A 491 36.16 31.53 24.02
N GLU A 492 36.13 30.24 24.35
CA GLU A 492 36.62 29.15 23.49
C GLU A 492 35.69 28.96 22.28
N LEU A 493 34.37 29.03 22.51
CA LEU A 493 33.37 28.94 21.44
C LEU A 493 33.40 30.16 20.52
N ARG A 494 33.57 31.37 21.06
CA ARG A 494 33.72 32.59 20.24
C ARG A 494 35.01 32.58 19.42
N ALA A 495 36.11 32.12 20.01
CA ALA A 495 37.37 31.95 19.28
C ALA A 495 37.21 30.94 18.14
N ARG A 496 36.50 29.83 18.38
CA ARG A 496 36.20 28.82 17.35
C ARG A 496 35.31 29.36 16.24
N PHE A 497 34.26 30.11 16.58
CA PHE A 497 33.43 30.80 15.60
C PHE A 497 34.26 31.74 14.71
N GLY A 498 35.22 32.46 15.32
CA GLY A 498 36.19 33.29 14.60
C GLY A 498 37.11 32.51 13.66
N GLU A 499 37.68 31.40 14.13
CA GLU A 499 38.53 30.51 13.33
C GLU A 499 37.78 29.94 12.10
N LEU A 500 36.55 29.48 12.31
CA LEU A 500 35.70 28.96 11.24
C LEU A 500 35.34 30.07 10.23
N ALA A 501 35.02 31.28 10.69
CA ALA A 501 34.72 32.41 9.82
C ALA A 501 35.92 32.84 8.95
N GLU A 502 37.13 32.84 9.54
CA GLU A 502 38.36 33.13 8.80
C GLU A 502 38.68 32.01 7.80
N ARG A 503 38.54 30.75 8.21
CA ARG A 503 38.82 29.59 7.36
C ARG A 503 37.85 29.47 6.18
N LEU A 504 36.54 29.61 6.42
CA LEU A 504 35.50 29.40 5.41
C LEU A 504 35.35 30.61 4.48
N PHE A 505 35.35 31.82 5.04
CA PHE A 505 34.97 33.03 4.31
C PHE A 505 36.13 34.03 4.14
N GLY A 506 37.23 33.86 4.88
CA GLY A 506 38.34 34.81 4.89
C GLY A 506 37.96 36.15 5.55
N VAL A 507 37.05 36.13 6.53
CA VAL A 507 36.52 37.34 7.19
C VAL A 507 36.91 37.36 8.66
N GLU A 508 37.39 38.51 9.13
CA GLU A 508 37.69 38.75 10.54
C GLU A 508 36.40 38.98 11.35
N VAL A 509 36.36 38.43 12.57
CA VAL A 509 35.25 38.61 13.51
C VAL A 509 35.57 39.74 14.49
N ALA A 510 34.59 40.61 14.74
CA ALA A 510 34.68 41.67 15.73
C ALA A 510 34.03 41.24 17.05
N GLU A 511 34.75 41.35 18.16
CA GLU A 511 34.17 41.15 19.49
C GLU A 511 33.48 42.42 19.99
N THR A 512 32.27 42.26 20.51
CA THR A 512 31.42 43.32 21.06
C THR A 512 30.60 42.78 22.24
N VAL A 513 29.92 43.67 22.97
CA VAL A 513 29.03 43.30 24.07
C VAL A 513 27.64 43.83 23.77
N HIS A 514 26.66 42.94 23.70
CA HIS A 514 25.25 43.28 23.50
C HIS A 514 24.44 42.84 24.72
N ASN A 515 23.74 43.78 25.35
CA ASN A 515 22.83 43.48 26.49
C ASN A 515 23.45 42.56 27.56
N THR A 516 24.70 42.83 27.95
CA THR A 516 25.49 42.08 28.95
C THR A 516 26.05 40.71 28.54
N VAL A 517 25.81 40.26 27.30
CA VAL A 517 26.38 39.02 26.75
C VAL A 517 27.52 39.37 25.79
N GLU A 518 28.64 38.64 25.87
CA GLU A 518 29.74 38.80 24.92
C GLU A 518 29.36 38.24 23.54
N THR A 519 29.79 38.90 22.46
CA THR A 519 29.28 38.62 21.11
C THR A 519 30.39 38.69 20.08
N ALA A 520 30.44 37.67 19.21
CA ALA A 520 31.27 37.65 18.01
C ALA A 520 30.43 38.11 16.80
N GLU A 521 30.85 39.14 16.08
CA GLU A 521 30.10 39.74 14.96
C GLU A 521 30.90 39.69 13.64
N ILE A 522 30.33 39.05 12.62
CA ILE A 522 30.78 39.12 11.22
C ILE A 522 29.99 40.22 10.52
N ARG A 523 30.68 41.21 9.95
CA ARG A 523 30.06 42.31 9.20
C ARG A 523 30.20 42.11 7.70
N SER A 524 29.44 41.17 7.15
CA SER A 524 29.46 40.84 5.73
C SER A 524 28.06 40.55 5.20
N VAL A 525 27.64 41.33 4.20
CA VAL A 525 26.40 41.09 3.46
C VAL A 525 26.45 39.76 2.72
N VAL A 526 27.60 39.42 2.13
CA VAL A 526 27.77 38.16 1.39
C VAL A 526 27.57 36.95 2.29
N VAL A 527 28.20 36.96 3.47
CA VAL A 527 28.05 35.83 4.42
C VAL A 527 26.62 35.76 4.92
N SER A 528 26.01 36.91 5.24
CA SER A 528 24.62 36.92 5.69
C SER A 528 23.66 36.37 4.63
N SER A 529 23.76 36.86 3.39
CA SER A 529 22.92 36.38 2.28
C SER A 529 23.17 34.91 1.96
N LEU A 530 24.41 34.42 2.09
CA LEU A 530 24.72 33.00 1.88
C LEU A 530 24.05 32.11 2.94
N LEU A 531 24.12 32.50 4.21
CA LEU A 531 23.46 31.75 5.29
C LEU A 531 21.94 31.80 5.15
N ALA A 532 21.37 32.95 4.78
CA ALA A 532 19.95 33.07 4.51
C ALA A 532 19.51 32.16 3.35
N ALA A 533 20.29 32.10 2.27
CA ALA A 533 20.02 31.23 1.12
C ALA A 533 20.14 29.73 1.46
N LEU A 534 20.94 29.38 2.48
CA LEU A 534 21.05 28.02 3.02
C LEU A 534 19.99 27.70 4.09
N GLY A 535 18.96 28.55 4.26
CA GLY A 535 17.85 28.27 5.17
C GLY A 535 17.98 28.83 6.60
N VAL A 536 18.97 29.68 6.89
CA VAL A 536 19.08 30.33 8.21
C VAL A 536 18.11 31.52 8.30
N PRO A 537 17.13 31.54 9.24
CA PRO A 537 16.12 32.60 9.30
C PRO A 537 16.69 33.98 9.70
N GLU A 538 16.25 35.05 9.03
CA GLU A 538 16.57 36.44 9.40
C GLU A 538 15.71 36.96 10.57
N THR A 539 14.49 36.43 10.75
CA THR A 539 13.52 36.84 11.78
C THR A 539 12.84 35.62 12.41
N GLU A 540 12.42 35.73 13.67
CA GLU A 540 11.64 34.71 14.40
C GLU A 540 12.31 33.32 14.48
N LYS A 541 13.64 33.28 14.34
CA LYS A 541 14.48 32.05 14.40
C LYS A 541 14.12 31.11 15.56
N SER A 542 13.76 31.63 16.73
CA SER A 542 13.43 30.82 17.91
C SER A 542 12.24 29.87 17.71
N THR A 543 11.37 30.12 16.72
CA THR A 543 10.17 29.30 16.43
C THR A 543 10.18 28.72 15.02
N THR A 544 10.86 29.34 14.06
CA THR A 544 10.81 28.96 12.64
C THR A 544 12.07 28.29 12.10
N CYS A 545 13.10 28.05 12.91
CA CYS A 545 14.33 27.44 12.40
C CYS A 545 14.19 25.95 12.14
N THR A 546 14.80 25.48 11.05
CA THR A 546 15.00 24.06 10.73
C THR A 546 16.48 23.81 10.47
N VAL A 547 16.88 22.55 10.42
CA VAL A 547 18.21 22.16 9.95
C VAL A 547 18.27 22.37 8.45
N PRO A 548 19.29 23.05 7.90
CA PRO A 548 19.46 23.20 6.46
C PRO A 548 19.46 21.86 5.71
N ASP A 549 18.80 21.81 4.54
CA ASP A 549 18.73 20.60 3.69
C ASP A 549 20.13 20.06 3.37
N ALA A 550 21.08 20.98 3.09
CA ALA A 550 22.48 20.63 2.83
C ALA A 550 23.21 19.92 3.98
N VAL A 551 22.65 19.95 5.19
CA VAL A 551 23.11 19.15 6.33
C VAL A 551 22.29 17.86 6.43
N ARG A 552 20.96 17.90 6.23
CA ARG A 552 20.09 16.72 6.31
C ARG A 552 20.44 15.64 5.28
N THR A 553 20.70 16.03 4.03
CA THR A 553 21.10 15.14 2.93
C THR A 553 22.62 14.93 2.84
N GLY A 554 23.39 15.59 3.72
CA GLY A 554 24.84 15.49 3.74
C GLY A 554 25.34 14.16 4.34
N PRO A 555 26.65 13.84 4.20
CA PRO A 555 27.26 12.68 4.84
C PRO A 555 27.22 12.76 6.37
N ASP A 556 27.30 11.63 7.07
CA ASP A 556 27.27 11.58 8.54
C ASP A 556 28.31 12.48 9.23
N ALA A 557 29.47 12.68 8.62
CA ALA A 557 30.50 13.60 9.12
C ALA A 557 30.04 15.07 9.14
N VAL A 558 29.17 15.47 8.21
CA VAL A 558 28.53 16.79 8.14
C VAL A 558 27.45 16.89 9.21
N VAL A 559 26.60 15.86 9.33
CA VAL A 559 25.56 15.75 10.36
C VAL A 559 26.14 15.84 11.77
N ALA A 560 27.14 15.01 12.08
CA ALA A 560 27.80 14.99 13.38
C ALA A 560 28.48 16.33 13.71
N ALA A 561 29.07 16.99 12.72
CA ALA A 561 29.68 18.30 12.92
C ALA A 561 28.65 19.40 13.18
N PHE A 562 27.50 19.37 12.50
CA PHE A 562 26.37 20.26 12.78
C PHE A 562 25.84 20.05 14.19
N LEU A 563 25.51 18.81 14.56
CA LEU A 563 25.02 18.45 15.89
C LEU A 563 25.99 18.88 16.99
N ARG A 564 27.30 18.68 16.79
CA ARG A 564 28.33 19.18 17.70
C ARG A 564 28.28 20.70 17.84
N GLY A 565 28.20 21.44 16.73
CA GLY A 565 28.10 22.90 16.74
C GLY A 565 26.86 23.40 17.49
N TYR A 566 25.71 22.75 17.25
CA TYR A 566 24.44 23.09 17.89
C TYR A 566 24.45 22.78 19.39
N TYR A 567 24.92 21.58 19.77
CA TYR A 567 25.08 21.15 21.17
C TYR A 567 26.04 22.06 21.95
N LEU A 568 27.13 22.50 21.33
CA LEU A 568 28.08 23.40 22.01
C LEU A 568 27.45 24.75 22.35
N GLY A 569 26.61 25.29 21.48
CA GLY A 569 25.84 26.51 21.74
C GLY A 569 24.76 26.29 22.80
N ASP A 570 23.72 25.55 22.45
CA ASP A 570 22.46 25.51 23.20
C ASP A 570 22.29 24.26 24.09
N GLY A 571 23.20 23.28 23.95
CA GLY A 571 23.17 22.04 24.72
C GLY A 571 23.81 22.16 26.10
N SER A 572 23.32 21.32 27.01
CA SER A 572 23.86 21.18 28.37
C SER A 572 24.11 19.72 28.71
N PHE A 573 25.05 19.48 29.64
CA PHE A 573 25.32 18.14 30.18
C PHE A 573 25.28 18.18 31.71
N SER A 574 24.43 17.34 32.30
CA SER A 574 24.30 17.21 33.74
C SER A 574 23.88 15.79 34.10
N ASP A 575 24.44 15.23 35.18
CA ASP A 575 24.06 13.92 35.72
C ASP A 575 23.99 12.79 34.68
N GLY A 576 24.95 12.76 33.73
CA GLY A 576 25.03 11.70 32.72
C GLY A 576 23.96 11.79 31.62
N THR A 577 23.40 12.98 31.40
CA THR A 577 22.39 13.25 30.37
C THR A 577 22.75 14.51 29.60
N ILE A 578 22.73 14.44 28.27
CA ILE A 578 22.75 15.60 27.38
C ILE A 578 21.31 16.09 27.22
N GLU A 579 21.08 17.40 27.41
CA GLU A 579 19.79 18.05 27.19
C GLU A 579 19.94 19.17 26.16
N ILE A 580 19.11 19.11 25.11
CA ILE A 580 18.93 20.16 24.10
C ILE A 580 17.47 20.62 24.18
N THR A 581 17.22 21.92 24.25
CA THR A 581 15.85 22.47 24.31
C THR A 581 15.66 23.48 23.20
N THR A 582 14.67 23.28 22.33
CA THR A 582 14.33 24.20 21.25
C THR A 582 12.86 24.59 21.32
N ALA A 583 12.54 25.82 20.94
CA ALA A 583 11.15 26.29 20.82
C ALA A 583 10.60 26.18 19.39
N SER A 584 11.40 25.68 18.45
CA SER A 584 10.97 25.36 17.10
C SER A 584 10.71 23.87 16.98
N GLU A 585 9.49 23.51 16.55
CA GLU A 585 9.07 22.13 16.32
C GLU A 585 9.84 21.49 15.16
N GLY A 586 10.05 22.23 14.06
CA GLY A 586 10.86 21.78 12.92
C GLY A 586 12.30 21.43 13.32
N MET A 587 13.01 22.33 14.02
CA MET A 587 14.34 22.02 14.55
C MET A 587 14.33 20.81 15.51
N ALA A 588 13.27 20.66 16.32
CA ALA A 588 13.18 19.52 17.23
C ALA A 588 13.10 18.21 16.44
N SER A 589 12.20 18.15 15.46
CA SER A 589 12.05 17.01 14.54
C SER A 589 13.36 16.71 13.83
N ASP A 590 13.95 17.69 13.15
CA ASP A 590 15.19 17.50 12.39
C ASP A 590 16.34 16.97 13.27
N LEU A 591 16.51 17.49 14.49
CA LEU A 591 17.54 17.00 15.41
C LEU A 591 17.32 15.53 15.79
N THR A 592 16.07 15.07 15.88
CA THR A 592 15.77 13.65 16.14
C THR A 592 16.11 12.76 14.95
N TYR A 593 15.81 13.19 13.72
CA TYR A 593 16.25 12.49 12.49
C TYR A 593 17.77 12.43 12.40
N LEU A 594 18.48 13.54 12.67
CA LEU A 594 19.95 13.56 12.66
C LEU A 594 20.57 12.64 13.73
N LEU A 595 19.97 12.56 14.93
CA LEU A 595 20.44 11.64 15.98
C LEU A 595 20.19 10.17 15.59
N ALA A 596 19.04 9.85 15.00
CA ALA A 596 18.73 8.53 14.48
C ALA A 596 19.65 8.13 13.32
N ARG A 597 20.03 9.04 12.42
CA ARG A 597 21.06 8.78 11.38
C ARG A 597 22.40 8.33 12.00
N LEU A 598 22.80 8.94 13.12
CA LEU A 598 24.02 8.55 13.84
C LEU A 598 23.83 7.31 14.75
N GLY A 599 22.65 6.68 14.75
CA GLY A 599 22.33 5.53 15.60
C GLY A 599 22.28 5.84 17.09
N VAL A 600 22.03 7.11 17.46
CA VAL A 600 21.97 7.58 18.85
C VAL A 600 20.52 7.61 19.33
N LEU A 601 20.20 6.84 20.36
CA LEU A 601 18.87 6.87 20.98
C LEU A 601 18.66 8.13 21.83
N PHE A 602 17.45 8.65 21.78
CA PHE A 602 17.05 9.87 22.49
C PHE A 602 15.64 9.74 23.08
N ARG A 603 15.30 10.72 23.93
CA ARG A 603 13.93 10.94 24.40
C ARG A 603 13.48 12.36 24.17
N VAL A 604 12.24 12.53 23.74
CA VAL A 604 11.58 13.81 23.48
C VAL A 604 10.53 14.08 24.56
N ARG A 605 10.48 15.31 25.06
CA ARG A 605 9.41 15.79 25.96
C ARG A 605 8.98 17.19 25.56
N ARG A 606 7.70 17.35 25.24
CA ARG A 606 7.05 18.65 25.01
C ARG A 606 6.60 19.25 26.35
N ARG A 607 6.65 20.59 26.51
CA ARG A 607 6.13 21.28 27.71
C ARG A 607 4.79 21.94 27.42
N ASP A 608 3.75 21.59 28.19
CA ASP A 608 2.38 22.11 28.02
C ASP A 608 2.14 23.57 28.47
N VAL A 609 3.16 24.31 28.93
CA VAL A 609 2.98 25.64 29.53
C VAL A 609 3.95 26.68 28.96
N GLY A 610 3.43 27.67 28.22
CA GLY A 610 4.20 28.78 27.64
C GLY A 610 4.39 28.64 26.13
N SER A 611 5.54 29.07 25.61
CA SER A 611 5.89 29.01 24.17
C SER A 611 6.25 27.61 23.66
N GLY A 612 5.71 26.54 24.25
CA GLY A 612 5.79 25.17 23.72
C GLY A 612 7.18 24.59 23.42
N ALA A 613 8.19 24.81 24.27
CA ALA A 613 9.54 24.31 23.98
C ALA A 613 9.65 22.78 24.11
N THR A 614 10.25 22.14 23.10
CA THR A 614 10.56 20.72 23.02
C THR A 614 11.95 20.44 23.57
N ARG A 615 12.04 19.44 24.43
CA ARG A 615 13.29 19.00 25.05
C ARG A 615 13.68 17.63 24.52
N ILE A 616 14.90 17.53 24.01
CA ILE A 616 15.53 16.28 23.55
C ILE A 616 16.61 15.92 24.56
N THR A 617 16.60 14.68 25.04
CA THR A 617 17.60 14.16 25.98
C THR A 617 18.26 12.89 25.46
N VAL A 618 19.58 12.83 25.53
CA VAL A 618 20.38 11.63 25.26
C VAL A 618 21.00 11.19 26.59
N ALA A 619 20.74 9.94 26.99
CA ALA A 619 21.17 9.39 28.27
C ALA A 619 21.54 7.92 28.12
N GLY A 620 22.51 7.48 28.92
CA GLY A 620 23.08 6.13 28.82
C GLY A 620 24.55 6.21 28.41
N ALA A 621 25.41 5.38 29.00
CA ALA A 621 26.84 5.44 28.71
C ALA A 621 27.12 5.07 27.25
N ASP A 622 26.39 4.09 26.70
CA ASP A 622 26.57 3.61 25.33
C ASP A 622 26.13 4.67 24.31
N GLU A 623 24.95 5.26 24.48
CA GLU A 623 24.45 6.34 23.59
C GLU A 623 25.34 7.60 23.65
N LEU A 624 25.84 7.93 24.84
CA LEU A 624 26.79 9.02 25.00
C LEU A 624 28.17 8.69 24.39
N ALA A 625 28.58 7.42 24.38
CA ALA A 625 29.79 6.97 23.71
C ALA A 625 29.65 7.09 22.19
N THR A 626 28.56 6.55 21.61
CA THR A 626 28.26 6.68 20.17
C THR A 626 28.25 8.15 19.74
N LEU A 627 27.57 9.02 20.50
CA LEU A 627 27.52 10.44 20.19
C LEU A 627 28.89 11.13 20.39
N ALA A 628 29.67 10.74 21.40
CA ALA A 628 31.02 11.27 21.61
C ALA A 628 31.97 10.86 20.49
N ASP A 629 31.91 9.61 20.04
CA ASP A 629 32.69 9.08 18.92
C ASP A 629 32.31 9.80 17.61
N ALA A 630 31.02 10.07 17.38
CA ALA A 630 30.58 10.88 16.25
C ALA A 630 31.09 12.34 16.35
N PHE A 631 31.22 12.87 17.56
CA PHE A 631 31.79 14.19 17.80
C PHE A 631 33.31 14.23 17.68
N ASP A 632 33.99 13.07 17.66
CA ASP A 632 35.44 12.96 17.61
C ASP A 632 35.98 13.37 16.24
N GLY A 633 36.64 14.51 16.21
CA GLY A 633 37.24 15.10 15.01
C GLY A 633 38.24 16.21 15.33
N ARG A 634 38.61 16.37 16.60
CA ARG A 634 39.49 17.43 17.09
C ARG A 634 40.68 16.84 17.82
N SER A 635 41.85 17.47 17.69
CA SER A 635 43.02 17.12 18.49
C SER A 635 42.85 17.42 19.99
N GLU A 636 41.98 18.37 20.35
CA GLU A 636 41.53 18.68 21.72
C GLU A 636 40.03 19.07 21.69
N PRO A 637 39.10 18.23 22.20
CA PRO A 637 37.67 18.53 22.23
C PRO A 637 37.34 19.63 23.26
N HIS A 638 36.18 20.31 23.16
CA HIS A 638 35.75 21.34 24.12
C HIS A 638 35.44 20.73 25.50
N GLU A 639 35.47 21.49 26.60
CA GLU A 639 35.19 20.98 27.95
C GLU A 639 33.83 20.26 28.07
N LYS A 640 32.79 20.78 27.41
CA LYS A 640 31.46 20.14 27.33
C LYS A 640 31.54 18.71 26.74
N VAL A 641 32.25 18.53 25.63
CA VAL A 641 32.40 17.22 24.96
C VAL A 641 33.31 16.29 25.76
N ARG A 642 34.42 16.80 26.31
CA ARG A 642 35.30 16.02 27.21
C ARG A 642 34.56 15.46 28.42
N SER A 643 33.60 16.22 28.95
CA SER A 643 32.79 15.79 30.10
C SER A 643 31.90 14.61 29.76
N VAL A 644 31.37 14.57 28.53
CA VAL A 644 30.60 13.45 27.99
C VAL A 644 31.50 12.24 27.77
N GLU A 645 32.63 12.40 27.07
CA GLU A 645 33.64 11.36 26.83
C GLU A 645 34.11 10.72 28.14
N THR A 646 34.42 11.54 29.15
CA THR A 646 34.88 11.06 30.46
C THR A 646 33.79 10.25 31.17
N TYR A 647 32.55 10.74 31.14
CA TYR A 647 31.43 10.04 31.78
C TYR A 647 31.14 8.70 31.08
N ALA A 648 31.12 8.68 29.74
CA ALA A 648 30.90 7.48 28.94
C ALA A 648 32.01 6.43 29.19
N ALA A 649 33.27 6.86 29.33
CA ALA A 649 34.38 5.96 29.61
C ALA A 649 34.43 5.42 31.05
N GLU A 650 33.93 6.17 32.04
CA GLU A 650 33.98 5.81 33.47
C GLU A 650 32.72 5.08 33.98
N THR A 651 31.62 5.12 33.22
CA THR A 651 30.30 4.62 33.64
C THR A 651 29.90 3.39 32.85
N VAL A 652 29.47 2.33 33.53
CA VAL A 652 28.89 1.15 32.88
C VAL A 652 27.46 1.49 32.42
N GLY A 653 27.12 1.13 31.18
CA GLY A 653 25.81 1.34 30.58
C GLY A 653 24.64 0.91 31.48
N ASN A 654 23.54 1.66 31.42
CA ASN A 654 22.32 1.31 32.14
C ASN A 654 21.50 0.35 31.28
N THR A 655 21.49 -0.93 31.63
CA THR A 655 20.82 -2.04 30.90
C THR A 655 19.29 -1.97 30.89
N ASN A 656 18.69 -0.90 31.43
CA ASN A 656 17.23 -0.71 31.50
C ASN A 656 16.69 0.26 30.44
N VAL A 657 17.54 0.69 29.50
CA VAL A 657 17.16 1.50 28.34
C VAL A 657 17.44 0.64 27.12
N ASP A 658 16.53 0.66 26.14
CA ASP A 658 16.63 -0.18 24.94
C ASP A 658 16.61 -1.69 25.26
N THR A 659 15.44 -2.14 25.74
CA THR A 659 15.21 -3.52 26.20
C THR A 659 14.34 -4.28 25.23
N VAL A 660 14.67 -5.54 24.99
CA VAL A 660 13.86 -6.45 24.18
C VAL A 660 12.66 -6.93 24.99
N PRO A 661 11.42 -6.80 24.49
CA PRO A 661 10.20 -7.13 25.23
C PRO A 661 9.93 -8.65 25.24
N VAL A 662 10.87 -9.43 25.78
CA VAL A 662 10.74 -10.90 25.84
C VAL A 662 9.84 -11.34 27.01
N GLY A 663 8.90 -12.24 26.73
CA GLY A 663 8.02 -12.85 27.72
C GLY A 663 8.77 -13.85 28.61
N ALA A 664 8.27 -14.03 29.84
CA ALA A 664 8.88 -14.95 30.81
C ALA A 664 8.89 -16.42 30.32
N GLU A 665 7.85 -16.83 29.58
CA GLU A 665 7.75 -18.18 28.99
C GLU A 665 8.80 -18.37 27.89
N THR A 666 8.91 -17.42 26.97
CA THR A 666 9.94 -17.41 25.92
C THR A 666 11.35 -17.40 26.51
N MET A 667 11.58 -16.65 27.58
CA MET A 667 12.86 -16.67 28.30
C MET A 667 13.14 -18.03 28.97
N LEU A 668 12.12 -18.78 29.38
CA LEU A 668 12.29 -20.14 29.87
C LEU A 668 12.71 -21.08 28.73
N GLU A 669 12.09 -20.95 27.56
CA GLU A 669 12.48 -21.69 26.35
C GLU A 669 13.95 -21.42 25.98
N VAL A 670 14.36 -20.15 25.98
CA VAL A 670 15.75 -19.71 25.76
C VAL A 670 16.69 -20.36 26.78
N ALA A 671 16.31 -20.36 28.06
CA ALA A 671 17.11 -20.94 29.13
C ALA A 671 17.19 -22.48 29.07
N GLU A 672 16.23 -23.15 28.44
CA GLU A 672 16.24 -24.61 28.22
C GLU A 672 17.04 -25.02 26.97
N ALA A 673 17.21 -24.12 26.00
CA ALA A 673 17.88 -24.39 24.74
C ALA A 673 19.41 -24.55 24.86
N ALA A 674 20.04 -23.94 25.87
CA ALA A 674 21.46 -24.12 26.19
C ALA A 674 21.69 -24.33 27.68
N SER A 675 22.88 -24.79 28.07
CA SER A 675 23.18 -25.03 29.48
C SER A 675 23.39 -23.73 30.23
N TYR A 676 22.98 -23.68 31.51
CA TYR A 676 23.23 -22.53 32.39
C TYR A 676 24.72 -22.14 32.45
N ALA A 677 25.64 -23.09 32.28
CA ALA A 677 27.07 -22.80 32.28
C ALA A 677 27.49 -21.99 31.04
N GLU A 678 26.87 -22.23 29.88
CA GLU A 678 27.16 -21.49 28.64
C GLU A 678 26.68 -20.04 28.74
N PHE A 679 25.46 -19.81 29.25
CA PHE A 679 24.97 -18.47 29.54
C PHE A 679 25.80 -17.73 30.60
N ALA A 680 26.18 -18.41 31.68
CA ALA A 680 27.00 -17.81 32.72
C ALA A 680 28.42 -17.46 32.24
N ASP A 681 29.00 -18.25 31.32
CA ASP A 681 30.29 -17.96 30.68
C ASP A 681 30.20 -16.73 29.73
N ALA A 682 29.03 -16.49 29.12
CA ALA A 682 28.71 -15.29 28.36
C ALA A 682 28.30 -14.08 29.25
N GLY A 683 28.20 -14.27 30.58
CA GLY A 683 27.84 -13.19 31.51
C GLY A 683 26.33 -12.97 31.67
N VAL A 684 25.49 -13.90 31.18
CA VAL A 684 24.03 -13.84 31.23
C VAL A 684 23.49 -14.71 32.38
N GLU A 685 22.85 -14.07 33.36
CA GLU A 685 22.17 -14.77 34.46
C GLU A 685 20.69 -15.02 34.10
N THR A 686 20.41 -16.16 33.46
CA THR A 686 19.06 -16.48 32.92
C THR A 686 17.92 -16.47 33.97
N HIS A 687 18.25 -16.61 35.26
CA HIS A 687 17.28 -16.52 36.36
C HIS A 687 16.67 -15.11 36.50
N ASP A 688 17.41 -14.04 36.14
CA ASP A 688 16.93 -12.67 36.29
C ASP A 688 15.79 -12.33 35.31
N TYR A 689 15.78 -13.00 34.15
CA TYR A 689 14.76 -12.83 33.11
C TYR A 689 13.60 -13.82 33.29
N THR A 690 13.87 -15.06 33.68
CA THR A 690 12.84 -16.10 33.86
C THR A 690 12.06 -15.97 35.17
N GLY A 691 12.70 -15.55 36.27
CA GLY A 691 12.10 -15.53 37.61
C GLY A 691 11.71 -14.15 38.14
N LEU A 692 12.41 -13.08 37.73
CA LEU A 692 12.16 -11.70 38.20
C LEU A 692 11.44 -10.83 37.17
N GLY A 693 11.21 -11.34 35.95
CA GLY A 693 10.51 -10.63 34.87
C GLY A 693 11.26 -9.41 34.34
N GLN A 694 12.59 -9.37 34.48
CA GLN A 694 13.41 -8.33 33.85
C GLN A 694 13.45 -8.54 32.33
N ARG A 695 13.62 -7.46 31.58
CA ARG A 695 13.80 -7.51 30.12
C ARG A 695 15.29 -7.38 29.80
N PRO A 696 15.86 -8.23 28.92
CA PRO A 696 17.26 -8.10 28.51
C PRO A 696 17.46 -6.81 27.71
N GLY A 697 18.55 -6.10 27.98
CA GLY A 697 19.03 -5.04 27.09
C GLY A 697 19.67 -5.64 25.85
N ARG A 698 19.81 -4.85 24.78
CA ARG A 698 20.37 -5.29 23.49
C ARG A 698 21.65 -6.12 23.63
N GLY A 699 22.70 -5.59 24.27
CA GLY A 699 23.98 -6.32 24.36
C GLY A 699 23.86 -7.66 25.10
N THR A 700 23.00 -7.75 26.11
CA THR A 700 22.70 -9.04 26.77
C THR A 700 21.92 -9.97 25.85
N PHE A 701 21.05 -9.43 25.00
CA PHE A 701 20.30 -10.21 24.02
C PHE A 701 21.21 -10.73 22.89
N ASP A 702 22.20 -9.95 22.46
CA ASP A 702 23.26 -10.39 21.54
C ASP A 702 24.09 -11.53 22.18
N ASP A 703 24.48 -11.40 23.45
CA ASP A 703 25.16 -12.47 24.19
C ASP A 703 24.29 -13.76 24.28
N ILE A 704 22.97 -13.61 24.41
CA ILE A 704 22.02 -14.73 24.38
C ILE A 704 21.97 -15.37 22.98
N ALA A 705 21.93 -14.57 21.92
CA ALA A 705 21.91 -15.04 20.54
C ALA A 705 23.21 -15.80 20.18
N ASP A 706 24.36 -15.27 20.58
CA ASP A 706 25.68 -15.89 20.37
C ASP A 706 25.78 -17.26 21.06
N VAL A 707 25.22 -17.41 22.26
CA VAL A 707 25.17 -18.70 22.97
C VAL A 707 24.28 -19.71 22.24
N LEU A 708 23.21 -19.25 21.60
CA LEU A 708 22.24 -20.09 20.91
C LEU A 708 22.59 -20.41 19.46
N ALA A 709 23.50 -19.66 18.82
CA ALA A 709 23.82 -19.73 17.39
C ALA A 709 24.10 -21.14 16.84
N ASP A 710 24.62 -22.07 17.66
CA ASP A 710 24.91 -23.46 17.28
C ASP A 710 23.75 -24.46 17.55
N GLY A 711 22.62 -23.99 18.10
CA GLY A 711 21.56 -24.81 18.71
C GLY A 711 20.51 -25.37 17.75
N GLY A 712 20.32 -24.77 16.57
CA GLY A 712 19.40 -25.24 15.52
C GLY A 712 17.95 -25.46 15.99
N SER A 713 17.52 -24.73 17.02
CA SER A 713 16.16 -24.80 17.57
C SER A 713 15.31 -23.63 17.04
N THR A 714 13.99 -23.78 17.01
CA THR A 714 13.05 -22.73 16.58
C THR A 714 13.15 -21.46 17.44
N VAL A 715 13.52 -21.58 18.71
CA VAL A 715 13.78 -20.44 19.60
C VAL A 715 15.09 -19.73 19.21
N SER A 716 16.11 -20.49 18.82
CA SER A 716 17.38 -19.92 18.35
C SER A 716 17.19 -19.08 17.10
N GLU A 717 16.39 -19.54 16.14
CA GLU A 717 16.11 -18.80 14.90
C GLU A 717 15.37 -17.48 15.20
N ARG A 718 14.37 -17.51 16.08
CA ARG A 718 13.66 -16.29 16.54
C ARG A 718 14.60 -15.31 17.25
N VAL A 719 15.44 -15.79 18.15
CA VAL A 719 16.40 -14.95 18.88
C VAL A 719 17.43 -14.33 17.94
N SER A 720 17.97 -15.10 16.99
CA SER A 720 18.93 -14.59 16.00
C SER A 720 18.30 -13.52 15.11
N SER A 721 17.10 -13.78 14.57
CA SER A 721 16.37 -12.79 13.75
C SER A 721 16.15 -11.48 14.51
N VAL A 722 15.76 -11.54 15.78
CA VAL A 722 15.59 -10.34 16.60
C VAL A 722 16.91 -9.65 16.91
N ALA A 723 17.98 -10.41 17.18
CA ALA A 723 19.30 -9.83 17.41
C ALA A 723 19.81 -9.07 16.17
N ASP A 724 19.62 -9.64 14.97
CA ASP A 724 19.97 -8.98 13.71
C ASP A 724 19.17 -7.68 13.51
N MET A 725 17.88 -7.66 13.86
CA MET A 725 17.03 -6.47 13.78
C MET A 725 17.44 -5.32 14.72
N LEU A 726 18.04 -5.62 15.88
CA LEU A 726 18.37 -4.61 16.91
C LEU A 726 19.45 -3.61 16.47
N ASP A 727 20.10 -3.85 15.33
CA ASP A 727 21.00 -2.90 14.68
C ASP A 727 20.26 -1.68 14.11
N ASP A 728 19.11 -1.90 13.46
CA ASP A 728 18.35 -0.86 12.75
C ASP A 728 17.09 -0.42 13.47
N VAL A 729 16.49 -1.29 14.30
CA VAL A 729 15.26 -0.98 15.05
C VAL A 729 15.42 -1.16 16.55
N PHE A 730 14.50 -0.57 17.31
CA PHE A 730 14.32 -0.83 18.73
C PHE A 730 12.86 -0.86 19.11
N PHE A 731 12.59 -1.37 20.31
CA PHE A 731 11.23 -1.57 20.81
C PHE A 731 10.86 -0.48 21.82
N ASP A 732 9.87 0.33 21.45
CA ASP A 732 9.48 1.52 22.21
C ASP A 732 8.09 1.35 22.82
N PRO A 733 7.96 1.30 24.16
CA PRO A 733 6.67 1.02 24.79
C PRO A 733 5.72 2.22 24.69
N VAL A 734 4.45 1.95 24.37
CA VAL A 734 3.35 2.92 24.38
C VAL A 734 3.08 3.37 25.81
N VAL A 735 3.00 4.69 26.04
CA VAL A 735 2.74 5.29 27.36
C VAL A 735 1.38 5.97 27.46
N GLU A 736 0.82 6.40 26.33
CA GLU A 736 -0.45 7.13 26.28
C GLU A 736 -1.12 6.94 24.91
N ILE A 737 -2.45 6.84 24.91
CA ILE A 737 -3.28 6.69 23.72
C ILE A 737 -4.49 7.62 23.90
N GLU A 738 -4.75 8.47 22.91
CA GLU A 738 -5.86 9.43 22.91
C GLU A 738 -6.63 9.33 21.58
N THR A 739 -7.97 9.31 21.64
CA THR A 739 -8.82 9.39 20.45
C THR A 739 -9.23 10.84 20.21
N VAL A 740 -9.07 11.33 18.99
CA VAL A 740 -9.40 12.69 18.56
C VAL A 740 -10.53 12.63 17.54
N ASP A 741 -11.70 13.17 17.87
CA ASP A 741 -12.86 13.24 16.96
C ASP A 741 -12.88 14.57 16.17
N GLY A 742 -13.19 14.50 14.87
CA GLY A 742 -13.45 15.62 13.97
C GLY A 742 -12.94 15.39 12.54
N GLU A 743 -13.71 15.87 11.55
CA GLU A 743 -13.39 15.80 10.12
C GLU A 743 -12.01 16.41 9.81
N ARG A 744 -11.11 15.60 9.27
CA ARG A 744 -9.73 15.95 8.90
C ARG A 744 -9.37 15.35 7.55
N THR A 745 -8.65 16.10 6.74
CA THR A 745 -7.95 15.56 5.57
C THR A 745 -6.84 14.63 6.02
N VAL A 746 -6.68 13.51 5.32
CA VAL A 746 -5.65 12.51 5.60
C VAL A 746 -5.01 12.05 4.31
N TYR A 747 -3.78 11.56 4.41
CA TYR A 747 -2.96 11.15 3.28
C TYR A 747 -2.36 9.77 3.52
N ASP A 748 -2.04 9.04 2.45
CA ASP A 748 -1.35 7.75 2.55
C ASP A 748 -0.35 7.58 1.41
N VAL A 749 0.66 6.74 1.58
CA VAL A 749 1.67 6.43 0.57
C VAL A 749 1.81 4.92 0.47
N THR A 750 1.60 4.37 -0.73
CA THR A 750 1.71 2.93 -0.97
C THR A 750 3.12 2.58 -1.40
N VAL A 751 3.73 1.62 -0.70
CA VAL A 751 5.04 1.04 -1.06
C VAL A 751 4.86 -0.46 -1.30
N PRO A 752 5.07 -0.96 -2.54
CA PRO A 752 5.05 -2.38 -2.85
C PRO A 752 6.12 -3.16 -2.06
N GLY A 753 5.84 -4.42 -1.73
CA GLY A 753 6.74 -5.29 -0.96
C GLY A 753 6.71 -5.00 0.54
N THR A 754 7.29 -3.89 1.00
CA THR A 754 7.40 -3.62 2.46
C THR A 754 6.09 -3.15 3.09
N GLN A 755 5.15 -2.59 2.30
CA GLN A 755 3.83 -2.17 2.76
C GLN A 755 3.85 -1.18 3.95
N ASN A 756 4.94 -0.43 4.13
CA ASN A 756 5.10 0.55 5.20
C ASN A 756 6.09 1.66 4.78
N PHE A 757 6.17 2.73 5.58
CA PHE A 757 7.16 3.80 5.42
C PHE A 757 7.64 4.39 6.76
N VAL A 758 8.81 5.04 6.72
CA VAL A 758 9.39 5.76 7.87
C VAL A 758 9.01 7.25 7.80
N GLY A 759 8.38 7.74 8.86
CA GLY A 759 7.92 9.13 8.95
C GLY A 759 7.54 9.57 10.36
N GLY A 760 6.88 10.72 10.45
CA GLY A 760 6.42 11.35 11.71
C GLY A 760 7.38 12.40 12.26
N ASP A 761 6.86 13.31 13.11
CA ASP A 761 7.64 14.37 13.79
C ASP A 761 8.88 13.85 14.52
N VAL A 762 8.82 12.59 14.93
CA VAL A 762 9.94 11.83 15.43
C VAL A 762 9.95 10.53 14.61
N PRO A 763 11.10 10.08 14.08
CA PRO A 763 11.17 8.95 13.15
C PRO A 763 10.43 7.71 13.68
N SER A 764 9.49 7.18 12.90
CA SER A 764 8.58 6.07 13.26
C SER A 764 8.16 5.25 12.02
N VAL A 765 7.71 4.00 12.20
CA VAL A 765 7.25 3.12 11.10
C VAL A 765 5.71 3.09 11.01
N LEU A 766 5.14 3.19 9.80
CA LEU A 766 3.69 3.34 9.49
C LEU A 766 3.25 2.39 8.35
N HIS A 767 2.08 1.73 8.43
CA HIS A 767 1.71 0.50 7.64
C HIS A 767 0.43 0.59 6.75
N ASN A 768 0.36 -0.20 5.65
CA ASN A 768 -0.72 -0.31 4.62
C ASN A 768 -1.39 -1.74 4.51
N THR A 769 -2.67 -1.99 4.11
CA THR A 769 -3.28 -3.38 3.97
C THR A 769 -4.55 -3.43 3.07
N VAL A 770 -4.87 -4.61 2.47
CA VAL A 770 -5.99 -4.97 1.56
C VAL A 770 -6.90 -6.14 2.06
N THR A 771 -8.24 -6.07 1.85
CA THR A 771 -9.29 -7.00 2.37
C THR A 771 -9.72 -8.13 1.41
N GLN A 772 -9.46 -8.03 0.10
CA GLN A 772 -10.03 -8.96 -0.89
C GLN A 772 -9.36 -10.35 -0.94
N HIS A 773 -8.09 -10.47 -0.51
CA HIS A 773 -7.32 -11.73 -0.59
C HIS A 773 -7.95 -12.88 0.23
N GLN A 774 -8.75 -12.57 1.26
CA GLN A 774 -9.36 -13.58 2.13
C GLN A 774 -10.51 -14.36 1.47
N LEU A 775 -11.29 -13.72 0.59
CA LEU A 775 -12.35 -14.39 -0.14
C LEU A 775 -11.78 -15.41 -1.13
N ALA A 776 -10.67 -15.09 -1.80
CA ALA A 776 -10.03 -16.00 -2.75
C ALA A 776 -9.41 -17.23 -2.06
N LYS A 777 -8.84 -17.04 -0.86
CA LYS A 777 -8.25 -18.14 -0.06
C LYS A 777 -9.29 -19.17 0.39
N TRP A 778 -10.43 -18.70 0.92
CA TRP A 778 -11.34 -19.53 1.70
C TRP A 778 -12.65 -19.90 1.02
N ALA A 779 -12.93 -19.37 -0.18
CA ALA A 779 -14.15 -19.71 -0.92
C ALA A 779 -14.23 -21.23 -1.21
N ASP A 780 -15.40 -21.81 -0.92
CA ASP A 780 -15.76 -23.19 -1.23
C ASP A 780 -16.08 -23.40 -2.72
N ALA A 781 -15.13 -23.03 -3.57
CA ALA A 781 -15.11 -23.31 -5.00
C ALA A 781 -13.94 -24.25 -5.33
N ASP A 782 -14.09 -25.00 -6.43
CA ASP A 782 -13.03 -25.85 -6.96
C ASP A 782 -12.01 -25.00 -7.72
N ILE A 783 -12.48 -23.99 -8.45
CA ILE A 783 -11.67 -23.12 -9.31
C ILE A 783 -11.97 -21.65 -8.99
N VAL A 784 -10.92 -20.84 -8.98
CA VAL A 784 -11.01 -19.39 -8.83
C VAL A 784 -10.62 -18.72 -10.15
N VAL A 785 -11.45 -17.82 -10.66
CA VAL A 785 -11.10 -16.96 -11.80
C VAL A 785 -11.08 -15.53 -11.31
N TYR A 786 -9.91 -14.91 -11.28
CA TYR A 786 -9.76 -13.53 -10.83
C TYR A 786 -9.52 -12.62 -12.04
N VAL A 787 -10.36 -11.61 -12.19
CA VAL A 787 -10.32 -10.65 -13.30
C VAL A 787 -10.03 -9.26 -12.73
N GLY A 788 -8.81 -8.81 -12.92
CA GLY A 788 -8.37 -7.43 -12.74
C GLY A 788 -8.74 -6.58 -13.95
N CYS A 789 -9.69 -5.66 -13.83
CA CYS A 789 -10.21 -4.86 -14.94
C CYS A 789 -9.85 -3.38 -14.79
N GLY A 790 -8.83 -2.92 -15.52
CA GLY A 790 -8.45 -1.51 -15.51
C GLY A 790 -7.92 -1.04 -14.15
N GLU A 791 -7.38 -1.98 -13.38
CA GLU A 791 -6.75 -1.75 -12.08
C GLU A 791 -5.40 -1.08 -12.23
N ARG A 792 -4.88 -0.51 -11.15
CA ARG A 792 -3.54 0.08 -11.21
C ARG A 792 -2.52 -1.05 -11.37
N GLY A 793 -1.46 -0.79 -12.15
CA GLY A 793 -0.43 -1.81 -12.42
C GLY A 793 0.14 -2.42 -11.15
N ASN A 794 0.28 -1.62 -10.10
CA ASN A 794 0.84 -2.07 -8.82
C ASN A 794 -0.17 -2.88 -7.96
N GLU A 795 -1.47 -2.59 -8.03
CA GLU A 795 -2.51 -3.43 -7.39
C GLU A 795 -2.55 -4.82 -8.03
N MET A 796 -2.43 -4.87 -9.36
CA MET A 796 -2.32 -6.14 -10.08
C MET A 796 -1.01 -6.87 -9.79
N THR A 797 0.08 -6.14 -9.59
CA THR A 797 1.37 -6.74 -9.24
C THR A 797 1.31 -7.38 -7.86
N GLU A 798 0.71 -6.73 -6.86
CA GLU A 798 0.50 -7.30 -5.52
C GLU A 798 -0.30 -8.61 -5.58
N VAL A 799 -1.37 -8.65 -6.37
CA VAL A 799 -2.14 -9.89 -6.58
C VAL A 799 -1.30 -10.99 -7.25
N ILE A 800 -0.49 -10.63 -8.24
CA ILE A 800 0.37 -11.57 -8.97
C ILE A 800 1.51 -12.11 -8.10
N GLU A 801 2.06 -11.30 -7.19
CA GLU A 801 3.14 -11.70 -6.27
C GLU A 801 2.60 -12.49 -5.07
N ASP A 802 1.48 -12.07 -4.47
CA ASP A 802 0.94 -12.70 -3.27
C ASP A 802 0.33 -14.08 -3.56
N PHE A 803 -0.51 -14.21 -4.61
CA PHE A 803 -1.30 -15.43 -4.85
C PHE A 803 -0.47 -16.72 -4.98
N PRO A 804 0.71 -16.72 -5.60
CA PRO A 804 1.62 -17.86 -5.59
C PRO A 804 2.11 -18.28 -4.20
N GLU A 805 2.24 -17.36 -3.24
CA GLU A 805 2.73 -17.63 -1.89
C GLU A 805 1.62 -18.16 -0.96
N LEU A 806 0.36 -17.91 -1.30
CA LEU A 806 -0.78 -18.33 -0.50
C LEU A 806 -1.02 -19.84 -0.60
N GLU A 807 -1.11 -20.52 0.54
CA GLU A 807 -1.48 -21.93 0.58
C GLU A 807 -3.01 -22.11 0.52
N ASP A 808 -3.47 -23.02 -0.34
CA ASP A 808 -4.86 -23.48 -0.38
C ASP A 808 -5.13 -24.37 0.85
N PRO A 809 -6.05 -23.97 1.73
CA PRO A 809 -6.37 -24.73 2.95
C PRO A 809 -6.95 -26.13 2.69
N LYS A 810 -7.52 -26.39 1.51
CA LYS A 810 -8.07 -27.72 1.17
C LYS A 810 -6.99 -28.69 0.74
N THR A 811 -6.00 -28.22 -0.02
CA THR A 811 -5.01 -29.08 -0.68
C THR A 811 -3.62 -28.98 -0.06
N GLY A 812 -3.32 -27.91 0.69
CA GLY A 812 -1.99 -27.59 1.23
C GLY A 812 -0.97 -27.21 0.16
N LYS A 813 -1.44 -26.79 -1.03
CA LYS A 813 -0.64 -26.43 -2.20
C LYS A 813 -0.84 -24.95 -2.54
N PRO A 814 0.00 -24.32 -3.38
CA PRO A 814 -0.20 -22.93 -3.78
C PRO A 814 -1.61 -22.68 -4.35
N LEU A 815 -2.24 -21.58 -3.94
CA LEU A 815 -3.59 -21.18 -4.37
C LEU A 815 -3.66 -20.96 -5.88
N MET A 816 -2.55 -20.56 -6.50
CA MET A 816 -2.41 -20.44 -7.96
C MET A 816 -2.69 -21.74 -8.72
N SER A 817 -2.46 -22.91 -8.12
CA SER A 817 -2.72 -24.21 -8.76
C SER A 817 -4.18 -24.47 -9.16
N ARG A 818 -5.13 -23.71 -8.60
CA ARG A 818 -6.56 -23.75 -8.93
C ARG A 818 -7.11 -22.39 -9.35
N THR A 819 -6.22 -21.44 -9.65
CA THR A 819 -6.58 -20.06 -9.98
C THR A 819 -6.13 -19.71 -11.40
N CYS A 820 -6.99 -19.01 -12.13
CA CYS A 820 -6.68 -18.35 -13.40
C CYS A 820 -6.75 -16.84 -13.19
N LEU A 821 -5.65 -16.12 -13.45
CA LEU A 821 -5.57 -14.68 -13.31
C LEU A 821 -5.68 -14.00 -14.67
N ILE A 822 -6.61 -13.06 -14.80
CA ILE A 822 -6.71 -12.14 -15.93
C ILE A 822 -6.34 -10.75 -15.39
N ALA A 823 -5.15 -10.29 -15.73
CA ALA A 823 -4.58 -9.03 -15.29
C ALA A 823 -4.68 -8.00 -16.41
N ASN A 824 -5.45 -6.94 -16.17
CA ASN A 824 -5.60 -5.86 -17.13
C ASN A 824 -5.48 -4.51 -16.43
N THR A 825 -4.45 -3.75 -16.80
CA THR A 825 -4.08 -2.52 -16.10
C THR A 825 -4.76 -1.30 -16.71
N SER A 826 -4.79 -0.20 -15.97
CA SER A 826 -5.45 1.06 -16.37
C SER A 826 -4.86 1.68 -17.64
N ASN A 827 -3.57 1.43 -17.93
CA ASN A 827 -2.85 1.87 -19.13
C ASN A 827 -2.98 0.91 -20.33
N MET A 828 -3.53 -0.30 -20.13
CA MET A 828 -3.82 -1.20 -21.24
C MET A 828 -5.00 -0.68 -22.09
N PRO A 829 -5.09 -1.09 -23.37
CA PRO A 829 -6.09 -0.58 -24.29
C PRO A 829 -7.53 -0.76 -23.80
N VAL A 830 -8.36 0.26 -24.06
CA VAL A 830 -9.73 0.34 -23.55
C VAL A 830 -10.61 -0.84 -23.94
N ALA A 831 -10.43 -1.36 -25.15
CA ALA A 831 -11.20 -2.48 -25.64
C ALA A 831 -10.79 -3.81 -24.97
N ALA A 832 -9.52 -3.97 -24.57
CA ALA A 832 -9.08 -5.07 -23.71
C ALA A 832 -9.71 -4.96 -22.31
N ARG A 833 -9.81 -3.74 -21.75
CA ARG A 833 -10.53 -3.46 -20.49
C ARG A 833 -12.02 -3.80 -20.56
N GLU A 834 -12.66 -3.58 -21.69
CA GLU A 834 -14.05 -4.03 -21.87
C GLU A 834 -14.16 -5.56 -22.02
N SER A 835 -13.18 -6.20 -22.66
CA SER A 835 -13.21 -7.63 -22.99
C SER A 835 -12.79 -8.55 -21.84
N CYS A 836 -11.94 -8.11 -20.90
CA CYS A 836 -11.36 -8.97 -19.86
C CYS A 836 -12.40 -9.67 -18.99
N VAL A 837 -13.51 -8.99 -18.68
CA VAL A 837 -14.64 -9.56 -17.93
C VAL A 837 -15.33 -10.68 -18.72
N TYR A 838 -15.45 -10.53 -20.05
CA TYR A 838 -16.00 -11.56 -20.94
C TYR A 838 -15.06 -12.76 -21.11
N THR A 839 -13.76 -12.50 -21.18
CA THR A 839 -12.71 -13.54 -21.20
C THR A 839 -12.80 -14.39 -19.93
N GLY A 840 -12.77 -13.76 -18.75
CA GLY A 840 -12.82 -14.47 -17.47
C GLY A 840 -14.09 -15.30 -17.27
N ILE A 841 -15.28 -14.77 -17.59
CA ILE A 841 -16.53 -15.53 -17.44
C ILE A 841 -16.62 -16.69 -18.45
N THR A 842 -16.01 -16.57 -19.64
CA THR A 842 -15.99 -17.66 -20.64
C THR A 842 -15.08 -18.80 -20.19
N ILE A 843 -13.93 -18.48 -19.57
CA ILE A 843 -13.07 -19.47 -18.90
C ILE A 843 -13.83 -20.15 -17.75
N ALA A 844 -14.55 -19.37 -16.93
CA ALA A 844 -15.38 -19.92 -15.85
C ALA A 844 -16.48 -20.86 -16.37
N GLU A 845 -17.13 -20.54 -17.49
CA GLU A 845 -18.12 -21.39 -18.15
C GLU A 845 -17.55 -22.72 -18.65
N TYR A 846 -16.32 -22.70 -19.15
CA TYR A 846 -15.65 -23.91 -19.62
C TYR A 846 -15.39 -24.90 -18.48
N TYR A 847 -14.86 -24.43 -17.35
CA TYR A 847 -14.66 -25.28 -16.18
C TYR A 847 -15.98 -25.70 -15.53
N ARG A 848 -17.00 -24.83 -15.55
CA ARG A 848 -18.37 -25.21 -15.18
C ARG A 848 -18.86 -26.38 -16.02
N ASP A 849 -18.64 -26.40 -17.35
CA ASP A 849 -19.10 -27.47 -18.24
C ASP A 849 -18.48 -28.85 -17.90
N MET A 850 -17.30 -28.86 -17.25
CA MET A 850 -16.67 -30.06 -16.70
C MET A 850 -17.30 -30.53 -15.38
N GLY A 851 -18.23 -29.75 -14.82
CA GLY A 851 -18.91 -30.02 -13.55
C GLY A 851 -18.16 -29.50 -12.32
N TYR A 852 -17.36 -28.45 -12.46
CA TYR A 852 -16.72 -27.76 -11.35
C TYR A 852 -17.56 -26.59 -10.81
N ASP A 853 -17.41 -26.31 -9.52
CA ASP A 853 -17.89 -25.07 -8.90
C ASP A 853 -16.83 -23.97 -9.06
N VAL A 854 -17.15 -22.91 -9.80
CA VAL A 854 -16.23 -21.81 -10.11
C VAL A 854 -16.63 -20.54 -9.35
N ALA A 855 -15.67 -19.89 -8.70
CA ALA A 855 -15.82 -18.54 -8.16
C ALA A 855 -15.10 -17.54 -9.05
N LEU A 856 -15.85 -16.62 -9.66
CA LEU A 856 -15.31 -15.52 -10.44
C LEU A 856 -15.32 -14.23 -9.63
N MET A 857 -14.16 -13.61 -9.48
CA MET A 857 -13.97 -12.30 -8.85
C MET A 857 -13.64 -11.28 -9.92
N ALA A 858 -14.42 -10.21 -10.01
CA ALA A 858 -14.19 -9.13 -10.96
C ALA A 858 -13.88 -7.84 -10.21
N ASP A 859 -12.61 -7.43 -10.22
CA ASP A 859 -12.16 -6.18 -9.61
C ASP A 859 -11.51 -5.26 -10.66
N SER A 860 -12.04 -4.11 -11.01
CA SER A 860 -13.30 -3.50 -10.58
C SER A 860 -14.32 -3.48 -11.72
N THR A 861 -15.56 -3.85 -11.41
CA THR A 861 -16.68 -3.69 -12.34
C THR A 861 -17.03 -2.22 -12.60
N SER A 862 -16.59 -1.30 -11.73
CA SER A 862 -16.68 0.15 -11.97
C SER A 862 -15.75 0.60 -13.09
N ARG A 863 -14.49 0.16 -13.08
CA ARG A 863 -13.52 0.45 -14.14
C ARG A 863 -13.93 -0.15 -15.48
N TRP A 864 -14.54 -1.34 -15.45
CA TRP A 864 -15.18 -1.91 -16.64
C TRP A 864 -16.26 -0.99 -17.23
N ALA A 865 -17.11 -0.40 -16.38
CA ALA A 865 -18.11 0.55 -16.82
C ALA A 865 -17.51 1.86 -17.34
N GLU A 866 -16.40 2.32 -16.78
CA GLU A 866 -15.65 3.46 -17.30
C GLU A 866 -15.08 3.18 -18.69
N ALA A 867 -14.56 1.98 -18.95
CA ALA A 867 -14.10 1.57 -20.27
C ALA A 867 -15.25 1.61 -21.30
N MET A 868 -16.44 1.12 -20.94
CA MET A 868 -17.63 1.24 -21.78
C MET A 868 -18.03 2.71 -22.02
N ARG A 869 -17.91 3.57 -21.01
CA ARG A 869 -18.14 5.02 -21.14
C ARG A 869 -17.19 5.67 -22.14
N GLU A 870 -15.92 5.30 -22.10
CA GLU A 870 -14.90 5.80 -23.01
C GLU A 870 -15.13 5.34 -24.45
N ILE A 871 -15.51 4.06 -24.66
CA ILE A 871 -15.86 3.52 -25.99
C ILE A 871 -17.09 4.26 -26.55
N SER A 872 -18.16 4.39 -25.74
CA SER A 872 -19.39 5.08 -26.15
C SER A 872 -19.15 6.55 -26.52
N SER A 873 -18.32 7.24 -25.74
CA SER A 873 -17.94 8.64 -26.03
C SER A 873 -17.15 8.78 -27.33
N ARG A 874 -16.32 7.78 -27.69
CA ARG A 874 -15.55 7.77 -28.94
C ARG A 874 -16.41 7.49 -30.15
N LEU A 875 -17.47 6.71 -29.97
CA LEU A 875 -18.48 6.44 -30.99
C LEU A 875 -19.47 7.59 -31.20
N GLU A 876 -19.29 8.70 -30.48
CA GLU A 876 -20.21 9.84 -30.49
C GLU A 876 -21.67 9.46 -30.17
N GLU A 877 -21.86 8.37 -29.42
CA GLU A 877 -23.17 7.96 -28.95
C GLU A 877 -23.71 8.99 -27.96
N MET A 878 -25.04 9.16 -27.92
CA MET A 878 -25.63 10.05 -26.92
C MET A 878 -25.45 9.45 -25.52
N PRO A 879 -24.77 10.14 -24.59
CA PRO A 879 -24.59 9.64 -23.23
C PRO A 879 -25.92 9.56 -22.50
N GLY A 880 -26.04 8.53 -21.66
CA GLY A 880 -27.12 8.31 -20.73
C GLY A 880 -26.91 9.07 -19.40
N GLU A 881 -27.27 8.43 -18.29
CA GLU A 881 -27.13 8.99 -16.95
C GLU A 881 -25.64 9.12 -16.58
N GLU A 882 -25.25 10.29 -16.06
CA GLU A 882 -23.87 10.63 -15.64
C GLU A 882 -22.76 10.35 -16.66
N GLY A 883 -23.11 10.37 -17.95
CA GLY A 883 -22.14 10.18 -19.03
C GLY A 883 -21.96 8.73 -19.48
N TYR A 884 -22.53 7.74 -18.78
CA TYR A 884 -22.46 6.32 -19.16
C TYR A 884 -23.34 5.97 -20.37
N PRO A 885 -23.04 4.91 -21.13
CA PRO A 885 -23.86 4.49 -22.26
C PRO A 885 -25.25 4.04 -21.82
N ALA A 886 -26.26 4.26 -22.68
CA ALA A 886 -27.63 3.83 -22.42
C ALA A 886 -27.78 2.30 -22.28
N TYR A 887 -26.81 1.52 -22.75
CA TYR A 887 -26.78 0.05 -22.66
C TYR A 887 -26.04 -0.49 -21.43
N LEU A 888 -25.49 0.35 -20.55
CA LEU A 888 -24.73 -0.09 -19.35
C LEU A 888 -25.49 -1.16 -18.56
N ALA A 889 -26.77 -0.91 -18.26
CA ALA A 889 -27.61 -1.84 -17.51
C ALA A 889 -27.79 -3.19 -18.22
N ALA A 890 -27.89 -3.18 -19.56
CA ALA A 890 -28.04 -4.39 -20.36
C ALA A 890 -26.75 -5.23 -20.35
N ARG A 891 -25.58 -4.58 -20.46
CA ARG A 891 -24.27 -5.25 -20.40
C ARG A 891 -23.96 -5.85 -19.03
N LEU A 892 -24.21 -5.09 -17.96
CA LEU A 892 -24.12 -5.62 -16.60
C LEU A 892 -25.05 -6.83 -16.41
N SER A 893 -26.29 -6.76 -16.93
CA SER A 893 -27.24 -7.87 -16.84
C SER A 893 -26.76 -9.10 -17.61
N GLU A 894 -26.26 -8.90 -18.84
CA GLU A 894 -25.70 -9.96 -19.68
C GLU A 894 -24.54 -10.68 -18.99
N PHE A 895 -23.66 -9.93 -18.31
CA PHE A 895 -22.55 -10.49 -17.54
C PHE A 895 -23.03 -11.28 -16.31
N TYR A 896 -23.78 -10.64 -15.39
CA TYR A 896 -24.18 -11.29 -14.15
C TYR A 896 -25.19 -12.44 -14.35
N GLU A 897 -25.98 -12.46 -15.43
CA GLU A 897 -26.90 -13.58 -15.73
C GLU A 897 -26.21 -14.83 -16.27
N ARG A 898 -24.93 -14.74 -16.70
CA ARG A 898 -24.09 -15.92 -17.00
C ARG A 898 -23.72 -16.69 -15.72
N ALA A 899 -23.77 -16.03 -14.57
CA ALA A 899 -23.67 -16.69 -13.28
C ALA A 899 -24.91 -17.53 -12.98
N GLY A 900 -24.73 -18.66 -12.29
CA GLY A 900 -25.82 -19.59 -12.02
C GLY A 900 -25.33 -20.98 -11.62
N LYS A 901 -26.25 -21.79 -11.10
CA LYS A 901 -26.08 -23.25 -11.08
C LYS A 901 -26.73 -23.81 -12.34
N PHE A 902 -26.04 -24.67 -13.05
CA PHE A 902 -26.50 -25.19 -14.34
C PHE A 902 -26.42 -26.71 -14.39
N GLN A 903 -27.38 -27.29 -15.09
CA GLN A 903 -27.24 -28.63 -15.64
C GLN A 903 -26.53 -28.51 -17.00
N ASN A 904 -25.34 -29.09 -17.08
CA ASN A 904 -24.50 -29.07 -18.28
C ASN A 904 -25.03 -30.05 -19.33
N VAL A 905 -24.56 -29.91 -20.57
CA VAL A 905 -25.02 -30.73 -21.72
C VAL A 905 -24.73 -32.22 -21.50
N ASN A 906 -23.60 -32.55 -20.87
CA ASN A 906 -23.22 -33.91 -20.47
C ASN A 906 -23.98 -34.46 -19.26
N GLY A 907 -24.92 -33.69 -18.69
CA GLY A 907 -25.70 -34.08 -17.52
C GLY A 907 -25.00 -33.92 -16.17
N SER A 908 -23.75 -33.41 -16.14
CA SER A 908 -23.11 -32.96 -14.90
C SER A 908 -23.76 -31.67 -14.38
N GLU A 909 -23.57 -31.41 -13.08
CA GLU A 909 -23.94 -30.14 -12.46
C GLU A 909 -22.67 -29.31 -12.25
N GLY A 910 -22.72 -28.03 -12.57
CA GLY A 910 -21.65 -27.08 -12.29
C GLY A 910 -22.23 -25.72 -11.89
N SER A 911 -21.44 -24.88 -11.24
CA SER A 911 -21.89 -23.55 -10.82
C SER A 911 -20.85 -22.47 -11.07
N ILE A 912 -21.33 -21.25 -11.31
CA ILE A 912 -20.49 -20.06 -11.43
C ILE A 912 -21.03 -19.00 -10.48
N SER A 913 -20.30 -18.75 -9.40
CA SER A 913 -20.57 -17.66 -8.46
C SER A 913 -19.79 -16.43 -8.90
N VAL A 914 -20.48 -15.31 -9.15
CA VAL A 914 -19.81 -14.04 -9.56
C VAL A 914 -19.84 -13.06 -8.40
N ILE A 915 -18.67 -12.55 -8.05
CA ILE A 915 -18.47 -11.53 -7.01
C ILE A 915 -17.84 -10.31 -7.70
N GLY A 916 -18.60 -9.24 -7.84
CA GLY A 916 -18.11 -8.00 -8.44
C GLY A 916 -17.73 -6.96 -7.40
N ALA A 917 -16.53 -6.43 -7.48
CA ALA A 917 -16.16 -5.23 -6.74
C ALA A 917 -16.69 -3.99 -7.47
N VAL A 918 -17.40 -3.13 -6.74
CA VAL A 918 -17.97 -1.88 -7.26
C VAL A 918 -17.37 -0.73 -6.47
N SER A 919 -16.48 0.04 -7.06
CA SER A 919 -15.78 1.13 -6.37
C SER A 919 -16.34 2.48 -6.83
N PRO A 920 -17.46 2.98 -6.25
CA PRO A 920 -18.00 4.29 -6.65
C PRO A 920 -17.07 5.42 -6.17
N PRO A 921 -16.88 6.49 -6.97
CA PRO A 921 -16.13 7.66 -6.53
C PRO A 921 -16.74 8.26 -5.26
N GLY A 922 -15.94 8.34 -4.19
CA GLY A 922 -16.38 8.92 -2.90
C GLY A 922 -17.48 8.14 -2.17
N GLY A 923 -17.63 6.84 -2.45
CA GLY A 923 -18.62 5.99 -1.75
C GLY A 923 -20.08 6.25 -2.14
N ASP A 924 -20.34 6.97 -3.23
CA ASP A 924 -21.71 7.31 -3.64
C ASP A 924 -22.45 6.12 -4.27
N PHE A 925 -23.31 5.46 -3.47
CA PHE A 925 -24.15 4.37 -3.95
C PHE A 925 -25.19 4.79 -5.00
N SER A 926 -25.42 6.09 -5.21
CA SER A 926 -26.39 6.60 -6.18
C SER A 926 -25.89 6.62 -7.63
N GLU A 927 -24.58 6.41 -7.85
CA GLU A 927 -23.98 6.32 -9.18
C GLU A 927 -24.65 5.22 -10.04
N PRO A 928 -24.82 5.43 -11.37
CA PRO A 928 -25.41 4.44 -12.28
C PRO A 928 -24.81 3.04 -12.20
N VAL A 929 -23.50 2.87 -11.99
CA VAL A 929 -22.88 1.53 -11.94
C VAL A 929 -23.37 0.76 -10.72
N THR A 930 -23.30 1.36 -9.54
CA THR A 930 -23.78 0.77 -8.29
C THR A 930 -25.28 0.50 -8.36
N GLN A 931 -26.08 1.47 -8.81
CA GLN A 931 -27.53 1.32 -8.91
C GLN A 931 -27.95 0.21 -9.89
N ASN A 932 -27.28 0.09 -11.04
CA ASN A 932 -27.58 -0.98 -11.99
C ASN A 932 -27.11 -2.34 -11.47
N THR A 933 -25.96 -2.40 -10.81
CA THR A 933 -25.45 -3.63 -10.19
C THR A 933 -26.40 -4.13 -9.11
N LEU A 934 -26.83 -3.26 -8.18
CA LEU A 934 -27.80 -3.55 -7.11
C LEU A 934 -29.15 -4.07 -7.62
N ARG A 935 -29.55 -3.72 -8.85
CA ARG A 935 -30.79 -4.24 -9.48
C ARG A 935 -30.66 -5.68 -9.96
N ILE A 936 -29.43 -6.14 -10.18
CA ILE A 936 -29.14 -7.43 -10.81
C ILE A 936 -28.62 -8.42 -9.77
N VAL A 937 -27.67 -8.00 -8.92
CA VAL A 937 -27.11 -8.88 -7.88
C VAL A 937 -28.14 -9.16 -6.80
N LYS A 938 -28.10 -10.37 -6.27
CA LYS A 938 -29.02 -10.81 -5.21
C LYS A 938 -28.41 -10.71 -3.82
N CYS A 939 -27.11 -10.49 -3.74
CA CYS A 939 -26.39 -10.29 -2.50
C CYS A 939 -25.52 -9.03 -2.60
N PHE A 940 -25.47 -8.28 -1.51
CA PHE A 940 -24.74 -7.03 -1.41
C PHE A 940 -24.05 -6.96 -0.05
N TRP A 941 -22.73 -6.82 -0.05
CA TRP A 941 -21.91 -6.73 1.15
C TRP A 941 -21.33 -5.33 1.28
N ALA A 942 -22.09 -4.42 1.88
CA ALA A 942 -21.66 -3.05 2.10
C ALA A 942 -20.47 -3.00 3.06
N LEU A 943 -19.29 -2.65 2.54
CA LEU A 943 -18.15 -2.31 3.40
C LEU A 943 -18.36 -0.92 3.99
N ASP A 944 -18.10 -0.80 5.28
CA ASP A 944 -18.30 0.42 6.04
C ASP A 944 -17.01 0.85 6.72
N ALA A 945 -16.58 2.07 6.37
CA ALA A 945 -15.40 2.69 6.92
C ALA A 945 -15.52 2.90 8.44
N ASP A 946 -16.71 3.24 8.97
CA ASP A 946 -16.91 3.45 10.41
C ASP A 946 -16.69 2.16 11.20
N LEU A 947 -17.06 1.00 10.64
CA LEU A 947 -16.81 -0.30 11.26
C LEU A 947 -15.34 -0.70 11.19
N ALA A 948 -14.68 -0.44 10.06
CA ALA A 948 -13.23 -0.62 9.92
C ALA A 948 -12.48 0.25 10.94
N GLU A 949 -12.87 1.52 11.09
CA GLU A 949 -12.33 2.46 12.08
C GLU A 949 -12.58 1.99 13.52
N ARG A 950 -13.67 1.28 13.80
CA ARG A 950 -13.93 0.67 15.12
C ARG A 950 -13.21 -0.67 15.33
N ARG A 951 -12.40 -1.11 14.36
CA ARG A 951 -11.71 -2.41 14.31
C ARG A 951 -12.65 -3.61 14.39
N HIS A 952 -13.84 -3.41 13.87
CA HIS A 952 -14.74 -4.50 13.62
C HIS A 952 -14.42 -5.06 12.24
N PHE A 953 -13.64 -6.14 12.20
CA PHE A 953 -13.31 -6.85 10.96
C PHE A 953 -14.00 -8.21 10.92
N PRO A 954 -14.54 -8.66 9.77
CA PRO A 954 -14.69 -7.91 8.53
C PRO A 954 -15.63 -6.69 8.69
N SER A 955 -15.30 -5.59 8.01
CA SER A 955 -15.96 -4.29 8.16
C SER A 955 -17.23 -4.19 7.32
N ILE A 956 -18.15 -5.11 7.53
CA ILE A 956 -19.39 -5.23 6.77
C ILE A 956 -20.52 -4.64 7.61
N ASN A 957 -21.21 -3.65 7.05
CA ASN A 957 -22.37 -3.06 7.69
C ASN A 957 -23.58 -3.98 7.56
N TRP A 958 -24.06 -4.49 8.69
CA TRP A 958 -25.19 -5.42 8.73
C TRP A 958 -26.55 -4.77 8.45
N ASN A 959 -26.66 -3.44 8.55
CA ASN A 959 -27.90 -2.72 8.25
C ASN A 959 -28.04 -2.43 6.75
N GLU A 960 -26.92 -2.18 6.06
CA GLU A 960 -26.90 -1.87 4.62
C GLU A 960 -26.70 -3.13 3.76
N SER A 961 -26.02 -4.14 4.28
CA SER A 961 -25.82 -5.41 3.60
C SER A 961 -27.09 -6.25 3.55
N TYR A 962 -27.26 -7.04 2.50
CA TYR A 962 -28.39 -7.96 2.38
C TYR A 962 -28.07 -9.17 1.52
N SER A 963 -28.82 -10.25 1.73
CA SER A 963 -28.84 -11.39 0.83
C SER A 963 -30.28 -11.86 0.57
N LEU A 964 -30.64 -11.94 -0.71
CA LEU A 964 -31.90 -12.51 -1.18
C LEU A 964 -31.83 -14.03 -1.36
N TYR A 965 -30.69 -14.67 -1.05
CA TYR A 965 -30.53 -16.13 -1.10
C TYR A 965 -30.95 -16.84 0.19
N THR A 966 -31.12 -16.10 1.29
CA THR A 966 -31.46 -16.64 2.62
C THR A 966 -32.62 -17.64 2.59
N GLU A 967 -33.78 -17.25 2.06
CA GLU A 967 -34.97 -18.13 1.97
C GLU A 967 -34.72 -19.41 1.15
N GLN A 968 -33.86 -19.33 0.13
CA GLN A 968 -33.55 -20.46 -0.77
C GLN A 968 -32.53 -21.42 -0.17
N LEU A 969 -31.61 -20.91 0.66
CA LEU A 969 -30.55 -21.67 1.32
C LEU A 969 -30.99 -22.28 2.66
N ASP A 970 -32.01 -21.72 3.29
CA ASP A 970 -32.60 -22.21 4.54
C ASP A 970 -32.82 -23.74 4.61
N PRO A 971 -33.37 -24.42 3.58
CA PRO A 971 -33.50 -25.87 3.59
C PRO A 971 -32.17 -26.60 3.76
N TRP A 972 -31.10 -26.11 3.11
CA TRP A 972 -29.77 -26.69 3.22
C TRP A 972 -29.19 -26.53 4.63
N TRP A 973 -29.34 -25.33 5.22
CA TRP A 973 -28.91 -25.07 6.60
C TRP A 973 -29.61 -25.98 7.60
N ARG A 974 -30.93 -26.21 7.41
CA ARG A 974 -31.70 -27.15 8.26
C ARG A 974 -31.24 -28.61 8.16
N GLU A 975 -30.78 -29.02 6.99
CA GLU A 975 -30.35 -30.40 6.74
C GLU A 975 -28.89 -30.67 7.13
N ASN A 976 -28.00 -29.70 6.91
CA ASN A 976 -26.55 -29.88 7.05
C ASN A 976 -25.96 -29.29 8.35
N VAL A 977 -26.63 -28.31 8.96
CA VAL A 977 -26.15 -27.66 10.19
C VAL A 977 -27.09 -27.96 11.35
N ASP A 978 -28.26 -27.33 11.39
CA ASP A 978 -29.31 -27.61 12.37
C ASP A 978 -30.68 -27.07 11.93
N GLU A 979 -31.77 -27.73 12.31
CA GLU A 979 -33.15 -27.34 11.98
C GLU A 979 -33.48 -25.92 12.47
N GLU A 980 -32.87 -25.48 13.58
CA GLU A 980 -33.13 -24.19 14.20
C GLU A 980 -32.26 -23.04 13.65
N PHE A 981 -31.20 -23.31 12.86
CA PHE A 981 -30.26 -22.27 12.41
C PHE A 981 -30.93 -21.03 11.78
N PRO A 982 -31.90 -21.16 10.86
CA PRO A 982 -32.56 -19.98 10.29
C PRO A 982 -33.31 -19.14 11.33
N ALA A 983 -33.87 -19.77 12.37
CA ALA A 983 -34.56 -19.06 13.44
C ALA A 983 -33.58 -18.32 14.35
N VAL A 984 -32.45 -18.95 14.68
CA VAL A 984 -31.38 -18.33 15.48
C VAL A 984 -30.74 -17.15 14.73
N ARG A 985 -30.48 -17.30 13.42
CA ARG A 985 -30.00 -16.21 12.57
C ARG A 985 -30.98 -15.03 12.55
N GLN A 986 -32.27 -15.31 12.36
CA GLN A 986 -33.29 -14.24 12.35
C GLN A 986 -33.35 -13.51 13.69
N TRP A 987 -33.26 -14.24 14.81
CA TRP A 987 -33.18 -13.63 16.13
C TRP A 987 -31.97 -12.69 16.27
N ALA A 988 -30.81 -13.08 15.75
CA ALA A 988 -29.61 -12.24 15.77
C ALA A 988 -29.78 -10.96 14.94
N VAL A 989 -30.38 -11.06 13.75
CA VAL A 989 -30.73 -9.89 12.91
C VAL A 989 -31.70 -8.97 13.67
N ASP A 990 -32.79 -9.52 14.21
CA ASP A 990 -33.79 -8.76 14.96
C ASP A 990 -33.16 -8.05 16.18
N THR A 991 -32.18 -8.68 16.83
CA THR A 991 -31.44 -8.10 17.97
C THR A 991 -30.52 -6.95 17.54
N LEU A 992 -29.84 -7.07 16.39
CA LEU A 992 -28.99 -6.00 15.84
C LEU A 992 -29.82 -4.81 15.31
N ASP A 993 -31.00 -5.08 14.75
CA ASP A 993 -31.96 -4.04 14.35
C ASP A 993 -32.48 -3.28 15.58
N GLU A 994 -32.91 -4.00 16.63
CA GLU A 994 -33.35 -3.38 17.89
C GLU A 994 -32.22 -2.60 18.55
N GLU A 995 -30.98 -3.09 18.49
CA GLU A 995 -29.83 -2.35 18.96
C GLU A 995 -29.66 -1.01 18.23
N THR A 996 -29.81 -1.00 16.89
CA THR A 996 -29.70 0.23 16.11
C THR A 996 -30.75 1.26 16.55
N GLU A 997 -32.00 0.84 16.74
CA GLU A 997 -33.07 1.72 17.27
C GLU A 997 -32.75 2.24 18.68
N LEU A 998 -32.23 1.37 19.55
CA LEU A 998 -31.86 1.74 20.92
C LEU A 998 -30.67 2.69 20.96
N GLN A 999 -29.66 2.50 20.10
CA GLN A 999 -28.48 3.37 20.02
C GLN A 999 -28.86 4.82 19.66
N GLU A 1000 -29.84 5.04 18.77
CA GLU A 1000 -30.36 6.39 18.49
C GLU A 1000 -30.92 7.07 19.75
N ILE A 1001 -31.62 6.30 20.60
CA ILE A 1001 -32.15 6.79 21.87
C ILE A 1001 -31.00 7.04 22.86
N VAL A 1002 -30.05 6.11 22.98
CA VAL A 1002 -28.86 6.23 23.84
C VAL A 1002 -28.06 7.49 23.52
N GLN A 1003 -27.85 7.81 22.24
CA GLN A 1003 -27.15 9.02 21.83
C GLN A 1003 -27.85 10.31 22.30
N LEU A 1004 -29.17 10.28 22.50
CA LEU A 1004 -29.97 11.45 22.93
C LEU A 1004 -30.11 11.57 24.45
N VAL A 1005 -30.30 10.45 25.16
CA VAL A 1005 -30.65 10.45 26.60
C VAL A 1005 -29.69 9.67 27.52
N GLY A 1006 -28.74 8.92 26.94
CA GLY A 1006 -27.80 8.06 27.66
C GLY A 1006 -28.35 6.66 27.96
N LYS A 1007 -27.46 5.66 28.09
CA LYS A 1007 -27.80 4.24 28.34
C LYS A 1007 -28.58 4.05 29.65
N ASP A 1008 -28.20 4.77 30.70
CA ASP A 1008 -28.83 4.69 32.03
C ASP A 1008 -30.31 5.12 32.04
N ALA A 1009 -30.77 5.82 31.00
CA ALA A 1009 -32.14 6.25 30.87
C ALA A 1009 -33.06 5.16 30.29
N LEU A 1010 -32.49 4.07 29.77
CA LEU A 1010 -33.24 2.96 29.20
C LEU A 1010 -33.78 2.02 30.31
N PRO A 1011 -34.94 1.38 30.09
CA PRO A 1011 -35.37 0.20 30.84
C PRO A 1011 -34.30 -0.91 30.91
N GLU A 1012 -34.29 -1.69 31.99
CA GLU A 1012 -33.29 -2.75 32.23
C GLU A 1012 -33.30 -3.85 31.15
N ASP A 1013 -34.46 -4.18 30.60
CA ASP A 1013 -34.62 -5.09 29.46
C ASP A 1013 -33.89 -4.57 28.21
N GLN A 1014 -34.03 -3.29 27.90
CA GLN A 1014 -33.37 -2.67 26.74
C GLN A 1014 -31.86 -2.52 26.96
N GLN A 1015 -31.43 -2.28 28.20
CA GLN A 1015 -30.00 -2.28 28.54
C GLN A 1015 -29.38 -3.66 28.34
N LEU A 1016 -30.10 -4.73 28.69
CA LEU A 1016 -29.65 -6.10 28.48
C LEU A 1016 -29.59 -6.45 26.99
N THR A 1017 -30.58 -6.05 26.18
CA THR A 1017 -30.55 -6.22 24.71
C THR A 1017 -29.29 -5.60 24.09
N LEU A 1018 -28.88 -4.40 24.53
CA LEU A 1018 -27.64 -3.75 24.06
C LEU A 1018 -26.38 -4.57 24.40
N GLU A 1019 -26.35 -5.27 25.54
CA GLU A 1019 -25.23 -6.14 25.91
C GLU A 1019 -25.22 -7.43 25.09
N VAL A 1020 -26.38 -8.05 24.86
CA VAL A 1020 -26.49 -9.23 23.99
C VAL A 1020 -26.04 -8.87 22.56
N ALA A 1021 -26.49 -7.74 22.02
CA ALA A 1021 -26.05 -7.24 20.72
C ALA A 1021 -24.54 -7.02 20.66
N ARG A 1022 -23.93 -6.53 21.75
CA ARG A 1022 -22.46 -6.39 21.85
C ARG A 1022 -21.75 -7.74 21.71
N TYR A 1023 -22.25 -8.80 22.36
CA TYR A 1023 -21.69 -10.16 22.20
C TYR A 1023 -21.87 -10.72 20.80
N ILE A 1024 -22.98 -10.40 20.12
CA ILE A 1024 -23.15 -10.76 18.70
C ILE A 1024 -22.08 -10.08 17.86
N ARG A 1025 -21.82 -8.78 18.05
CA ARG A 1025 -20.77 -8.06 17.29
C ARG A 1025 -19.37 -8.56 17.60
N GLU A 1026 -18.95 -8.52 18.87
CA GLU A 1026 -17.58 -8.79 19.27
C GLU A 1026 -17.25 -10.29 19.28
N GLY A 1027 -18.20 -11.13 19.67
CA GLY A 1027 -17.99 -12.56 19.83
C GLY A 1027 -18.32 -13.39 18.59
N TRP A 1028 -19.20 -12.90 17.71
CA TRP A 1028 -19.66 -13.66 16.53
C TRP A 1028 -19.35 -12.98 15.20
N LEU A 1029 -19.69 -11.70 15.01
CA LEU A 1029 -19.46 -11.02 13.72
C LEU A 1029 -17.99 -10.69 13.50
N GLN A 1030 -17.27 -10.29 14.55
CA GLN A 1030 -15.85 -10.02 14.44
C GLN A 1030 -15.08 -11.32 14.19
N GLN A 1031 -14.25 -11.33 13.16
CA GLN A 1031 -13.41 -12.45 12.76
C GLN A 1031 -12.02 -11.96 12.37
N ASN A 1032 -11.00 -12.56 13.00
CA ASN A 1032 -9.62 -12.20 12.74
C ASN A 1032 -9.03 -13.05 11.61
N ALA A 1033 -8.85 -12.43 10.44
CA ALA A 1033 -8.27 -13.05 9.25
C ALA A 1033 -6.81 -13.54 9.43
N PHE A 1034 -6.08 -13.01 10.42
CA PHE A 1034 -4.67 -13.33 10.68
C PHE A 1034 -4.46 -14.35 11.80
N HIS A 1035 -5.51 -14.76 12.51
CA HIS A 1035 -5.41 -15.73 13.60
C HIS A 1035 -5.54 -17.16 13.06
N ASP A 1036 -4.61 -18.05 13.42
CA ASP A 1036 -4.53 -19.44 12.91
C ASP A 1036 -5.86 -20.20 12.99
N VAL A 1037 -6.64 -19.98 14.05
CA VAL A 1037 -7.93 -20.66 14.30
C VAL A 1037 -9.15 -19.85 13.84
N ASP A 1038 -9.04 -18.52 13.82
CA ASP A 1038 -10.20 -17.65 13.57
C ASP A 1038 -10.28 -17.20 12.10
N THR A 1039 -9.21 -17.40 11.32
CA THR A 1039 -9.15 -17.08 9.90
C THR A 1039 -10.25 -17.78 9.09
N TYR A 1040 -10.65 -18.98 9.50
CA TYR A 1040 -11.73 -19.78 8.91
C TYR A 1040 -12.69 -20.30 9.98
N CYS A 1041 -14.00 -20.22 9.70
CA CYS A 1041 -15.03 -20.71 10.61
C CYS A 1041 -16.01 -21.65 9.89
N ASP A 1042 -16.06 -22.91 10.35
CA ASP A 1042 -17.00 -23.90 9.83
C ASP A 1042 -18.46 -23.47 10.04
N PRO A 1043 -19.39 -23.83 9.12
CA PRO A 1043 -20.83 -23.63 9.26
C PRO A 1043 -21.41 -24.08 10.62
N GLU A 1044 -20.95 -25.23 11.13
CA GLU A 1044 -21.38 -25.77 12.43
C GLU A 1044 -20.86 -24.94 13.62
N LYS A 1045 -19.60 -24.48 13.55
CA LYS A 1045 -19.01 -23.59 14.56
C LYS A 1045 -19.76 -22.25 14.59
N THR A 1046 -20.05 -21.69 13.41
CA THR A 1046 -20.83 -20.45 13.26
C THR A 1046 -22.20 -20.55 13.92
N TYR A 1047 -22.90 -21.69 13.77
CA TYR A 1047 -24.17 -21.94 14.46
C TYR A 1047 -24.02 -22.04 15.97
N LEU A 1048 -23.14 -22.92 16.46
CA LEU A 1048 -23.02 -23.17 17.90
C LEU A 1048 -22.57 -21.92 18.68
N MET A 1049 -21.71 -21.07 18.09
CA MET A 1049 -21.35 -19.78 18.68
C MET A 1049 -22.56 -18.87 18.83
N LEU A 1050 -23.40 -18.77 17.80
CA LEU A 1050 -24.59 -17.92 17.85
C LEU A 1050 -25.62 -18.46 18.84
N THR A 1051 -25.83 -19.78 18.88
CA THR A 1051 -26.71 -20.44 19.84
C THR A 1051 -26.21 -20.31 21.27
N ALA A 1052 -24.90 -20.29 21.52
CA ALA A 1052 -24.36 -20.01 22.86
C ALA A 1052 -24.70 -18.59 23.34
N ILE A 1053 -24.65 -17.60 22.44
CA ILE A 1053 -25.07 -16.22 22.75
C ILE A 1053 -26.59 -16.16 22.97
N GLN A 1054 -27.37 -16.91 22.19
CA GLN A 1054 -28.82 -17.02 22.40
C GLN A 1054 -29.17 -17.70 23.74
N HIS A 1055 -28.42 -18.74 24.12
CA HIS A 1055 -28.58 -19.43 25.40
C HIS A 1055 -28.30 -18.47 26.57
N PHE A 1056 -27.25 -17.66 26.46
CA PHE A 1056 -27.01 -16.58 27.42
C PHE A 1056 -28.16 -15.57 27.46
N ASN A 1057 -28.68 -15.14 26.31
CA ASN A 1057 -29.81 -14.24 26.24
C ASN A 1057 -31.02 -14.78 27.02
N ASP A 1058 -31.41 -16.03 26.76
CA ASP A 1058 -32.60 -16.63 27.37
C ASP A 1058 -32.45 -16.75 28.90
N GLU A 1059 -31.31 -17.27 29.38
CA GLU A 1059 -31.01 -17.39 30.82
C GLU A 1059 -30.90 -16.00 31.51
N ALA A 1060 -30.31 -15.02 30.83
CA ALA A 1060 -30.18 -13.65 31.35
C ALA A 1060 -31.54 -12.96 31.50
N PHE A 1061 -32.45 -13.14 30.55
CA PHE A 1061 -33.81 -12.59 30.65
C PHE A 1061 -34.63 -13.30 31.74
N GLU A 1062 -34.45 -14.61 31.95
CA GLU A 1062 -35.08 -15.32 33.09
C GLU A 1062 -34.57 -14.80 34.44
N ALA A 1063 -33.26 -14.56 34.58
CA ALA A 1063 -32.68 -13.97 35.79
C ALA A 1063 -33.17 -12.53 36.02
N LEU A 1064 -33.29 -11.73 34.95
CA LEU A 1064 -33.84 -10.37 35.01
C LEU A 1064 -35.30 -10.37 35.48
N GLU A 1065 -36.12 -11.30 34.96
CA GLU A 1065 -37.51 -11.48 35.42
C GLU A 1065 -37.61 -11.93 36.89
N ALA A 1066 -36.63 -12.71 37.37
CA ALA A 1066 -36.49 -13.08 38.78
C ALA A 1066 -36.06 -11.91 39.69
N GLY A 1067 -35.63 -10.79 39.09
CA GLY A 1067 -35.28 -9.55 39.77
C GLY A 1067 -33.78 -9.35 40.02
N VAL A 1068 -32.92 -10.07 39.30
CA VAL A 1068 -31.46 -9.87 39.32
C VAL A 1068 -31.12 -8.63 38.46
N PRO A 1069 -30.32 -7.68 38.98
CA PRO A 1069 -29.91 -6.51 38.20
C PRO A 1069 -29.04 -6.86 36.98
N VAL A 1070 -29.15 -6.09 35.89
CA VAL A 1070 -28.34 -6.28 34.66
C VAL A 1070 -26.84 -6.28 34.94
N GLU A 1071 -26.37 -5.39 35.82
CA GLU A 1071 -24.95 -5.31 36.22
C GLU A 1071 -24.44 -6.61 36.86
N GLU A 1072 -25.30 -7.34 37.58
CA GLU A 1072 -24.93 -8.61 38.21
C GLU A 1072 -24.92 -9.76 37.19
N ILE A 1073 -25.84 -9.72 36.21
CA ILE A 1073 -25.93 -10.72 35.12
C ILE A 1073 -24.70 -10.69 34.21
N ILE A 1074 -24.18 -9.50 33.90
CA ILE A 1074 -23.02 -9.35 33.00
C ILE A 1074 -21.67 -9.60 33.68
N ASP A 1075 -21.61 -9.59 35.01
CA ASP A 1075 -20.37 -9.76 35.79
C ASP A 1075 -20.00 -11.23 36.05
N ILE A 1076 -20.79 -12.17 35.52
CA ILE A 1076 -20.51 -13.60 35.67
C ILE A 1076 -19.27 -14.02 34.86
N ASP A 1077 -18.45 -14.89 35.43
CA ASP A 1077 -17.19 -15.33 34.83
C ASP A 1077 -17.40 -16.01 33.46
N ALA A 1078 -18.53 -16.70 33.29
CA ALA A 1078 -18.87 -17.38 32.05
C ALA A 1078 -19.11 -16.41 30.87
N VAL A 1079 -19.62 -15.22 31.12
CA VAL A 1079 -19.96 -14.27 30.05
C VAL A 1079 -18.73 -13.70 29.34
N ALA A 1080 -17.63 -13.48 30.08
CA ALA A 1080 -16.36 -13.06 29.50
C ALA A 1080 -15.75 -14.11 28.54
N ARG A 1081 -16.19 -15.38 28.64
CA ARG A 1081 -15.73 -16.49 27.80
C ARG A 1081 -16.42 -16.54 26.43
N LEU A 1082 -17.57 -15.86 26.25
CA LEU A 1082 -18.29 -15.79 24.97
C LEU A 1082 -17.41 -15.17 23.86
N ASN A 1083 -16.70 -14.07 24.17
CA ASN A 1083 -15.81 -13.41 23.21
C ASN A 1083 -14.56 -14.23 22.84
N ARG A 1084 -14.31 -15.38 23.51
CA ARG A 1084 -13.15 -16.24 23.26
C ARG A 1084 -13.49 -17.51 22.49
N MET A 1085 -14.77 -17.74 22.16
CA MET A 1085 -15.21 -18.94 21.44
C MET A 1085 -14.56 -19.07 20.06
N ASN A 1086 -14.28 -17.93 19.42
CA ASN A 1086 -13.72 -17.84 18.08
C ASN A 1086 -12.28 -18.41 17.98
N THR A 1087 -11.47 -18.23 19.03
CA THR A 1087 -10.04 -18.61 19.07
C THR A 1087 -9.75 -20.02 19.59
N GLN A 1088 -10.77 -20.80 20.00
CA GLN A 1088 -10.56 -22.15 20.55
C GLN A 1088 -10.49 -23.22 19.46
N ASP A 1089 -9.46 -24.08 19.53
CA ASP A 1089 -9.31 -25.25 18.66
C ASP A 1089 -10.41 -26.32 18.91
N ASP A 1090 -10.65 -26.68 20.18
CA ASP A 1090 -11.74 -27.59 20.59
C ASP A 1090 -13.00 -26.80 20.97
N TRP A 1091 -13.54 -26.09 19.99
CA TRP A 1091 -14.70 -25.22 20.16
C TRP A 1091 -15.96 -25.97 20.61
N ARG A 1092 -16.16 -27.25 20.23
CA ARG A 1092 -17.34 -28.03 20.64
C ARG A 1092 -17.37 -28.25 22.15
N SER A 1093 -16.30 -28.81 22.71
CA SER A 1093 -16.21 -29.07 24.15
C SER A 1093 -16.27 -27.75 24.94
N TYR A 1094 -15.64 -26.70 24.42
CA TYR A 1094 -15.62 -25.39 25.06
C TYR A 1094 -17.01 -24.75 25.13
N ILE A 1095 -17.80 -24.80 24.04
CA ILE A 1095 -19.16 -24.25 24.01
C ILE A 1095 -20.11 -25.08 24.90
N GLU A 1096 -19.97 -26.40 24.94
CA GLU A 1096 -20.76 -27.25 25.85
C GLU A 1096 -20.50 -26.92 27.32
N GLU A 1097 -19.23 -26.78 27.72
CA GLU A 1097 -18.85 -26.38 29.07
C GLU A 1097 -19.34 -24.96 29.38
N LEU A 1098 -19.19 -24.04 28.43
CA LEU A 1098 -19.63 -22.66 28.57
C LEU A 1098 -21.14 -22.54 28.82
N ASN A 1099 -21.96 -23.25 28.05
CA ASN A 1099 -23.41 -23.24 28.23
C ASN A 1099 -23.81 -23.79 29.61
N SER A 1100 -23.13 -24.85 30.07
CA SER A 1100 -23.37 -25.39 31.42
C SER A 1100 -23.01 -24.38 32.51
N ASP A 1101 -21.88 -23.70 32.36
CA ASP A 1101 -21.42 -22.69 33.33
C ASP A 1101 -22.32 -21.45 33.36
N ILE A 1102 -22.84 -21.02 32.20
CA ILE A 1102 -23.81 -19.91 32.12
C ILE A 1102 -25.08 -20.24 32.91
N THR A 1103 -25.69 -21.40 32.65
CA THR A 1103 -26.90 -21.83 33.36
C THR A 1103 -26.61 -21.99 34.86
N GLU A 1104 -25.54 -22.69 35.25
CA GLU A 1104 -25.23 -22.89 36.68
C GLU A 1104 -25.01 -21.57 37.43
N GLN A 1105 -24.29 -20.62 36.83
CA GLN A 1105 -23.99 -19.34 37.49
C GLN A 1105 -25.21 -18.43 37.58
N LEU A 1106 -26.04 -18.35 36.52
CA LEU A 1106 -27.24 -17.52 36.54
C LEU A 1106 -28.34 -18.10 37.44
N GLU A 1107 -28.55 -19.42 37.43
CA GLU A 1107 -29.49 -20.08 38.34
C GLU A 1107 -29.08 -19.94 39.81
N GLU A 1108 -27.79 -19.80 40.13
CA GLU A 1108 -27.33 -19.56 41.52
C GLU A 1108 -27.72 -18.16 42.06
N MET A 1109 -28.07 -17.21 41.19
CA MET A 1109 -28.38 -15.83 41.57
C MET A 1109 -29.83 -15.62 42.02
N TYR A 1110 -30.72 -16.59 41.83
CA TYR A 1110 -32.14 -16.51 42.21
C TYR A 1110 -32.71 -17.82 42.80
#